data_AF-A0A063YEU0-F1
#
_entry.id   AF-A0A063YEU0-F1
#
_cell.length_a   1.000
_cell.length_b   1.000
_cell.length_c   1.000
_cell.angle_alpha   90.00
_cell.angle_beta   90.00
_cell.angle_gamma   90.00
#
_symmetry.space_group_name_H-M   'P 1'
#
loop_
_entity.id
_entity.type
_entity.pdbx_description
1 polymer ?
#
loop_
_entity_poly.entity_id
_entity_poly.type
_entity_poly.pdbx_seq_one_letter_code
_entity_poly.pdbx_strand_id
1 'polypeptide(L)'
;MKEQEQKNLNPQEPKQQNQDKVKTQNPKTKVIVWSAAGAAAAALSSIVSFSTIFSSQRKVSFLDKVLQSIKIDVKDKETKTKDDIKTIADFVSSGLNEKLYELIVETEENQVNKQPLDKDKPYTTFRTKFAIRNKFTNAQSNYRTFEFKDIKPPKEKAELDKIGQISANEKDRINDKVKIEFLNFNRNIKLASEVAEKDENGKFKYFNIYLKQDNNDALQYEIVNVDVKFDDEKSTAIFSYQLKVKSIDDDKFTSNVLEVKFDDFAKTSTQLTAYLNDLTFSYENAGQTFIQDAIQTKVKAKNNGVELPTNYELVFSEFKTEGEHPKKIDAIVKLRDNANNTISDARSIEITGFKKYQTPEELNTYINQIELDVANKSSEYISNINNQNQILRKTFDNSKYEIDLSTFVIEKLSDLVSINVHFRIKEKNGRPGIYSDQKTIKIDGFKMPQELIESLAQKVRFDVTDKSSKMAYDLWDKYNEIEKLDIDPRISIVDTPSVKQTDANKITVTYKVKDNSDNRESKTYSKVIEGFNTSSENEFAYSYEIIEYKGNKAAYLNARKDLNSFIVPAKIGNYKVIKVGNLFTNVLRTAERTIYGVVLEEGIVEVNNLVVNTEDRQYAQIAAISLPKTIKKITNLISGISTYFANLKMYDNVEEINGLFDEYVNKFGKSDLYQLKLPGDNESIYTFWFETRTHFKEFFDVETSDSGRMGHGSFKLQLQVSGETPKLKTNLGYKENYTFLESADNKTLYKAFTNKEADVEKFESKLGYEIIAKSAFSYLGVKEFNLWAPSINMQKFNWFLFEKLPNIKKIKFQEIYMEDLNLNWLFDGLELDELTLPDFKDDNGANILKRTNSGVLNVSTKKIRLPKNVKDIHKFMSSFSKVENLTELTKLENIRNRAFESAGTFETNVLDFTNSPLKHIEYMAFWRNFENITLHLPKGINYMSKFIMFVAEKNNNYNYMGSDDESLNNQVILDKFKNCKIIINEPKRPSTWSKYFMGQYSSQSDTATGKVGELEIQWKG
;
A
#
# COMPACT_ATOMS: atom_id res chain seq x y z
N MET A 1 37.39 -36.33 8.63
CA MET A 1 36.06 -36.01 8.06
C MET A 1 36.26 -35.58 6.61
N LYS A 2 35.31 -35.83 5.71
CA LYS A 2 35.46 -35.74 4.25
C LYS A 2 35.82 -34.33 3.73
N GLU A 3 36.34 -34.11 2.51
CA GLU A 3 37.26 -34.85 1.60
C GLU A 3 37.58 -33.91 0.41
N GLN A 4 38.55 -34.23 -0.47
CA GLN A 4 39.00 -33.33 -1.56
C GLN A 4 38.55 -33.78 -2.97
N GLU A 5 38.32 -32.77 -3.82
CA GLU A 5 38.69 -32.65 -5.25
C GLU A 5 38.39 -33.71 -6.35
N GLN A 6 38.32 -33.14 -7.58
CA GLN A 6 38.86 -33.62 -8.86
C GLN A 6 37.98 -34.39 -9.90
N LYS A 7 38.02 -33.79 -11.11
CA LYS A 7 38.07 -34.39 -12.47
C LYS A 7 36.84 -35.05 -13.11
N ASN A 8 36.63 -34.61 -14.36
CA ASN A 8 36.34 -35.37 -15.58
C ASN A 8 35.97 -36.87 -15.44
N LEU A 9 34.84 -37.26 -16.07
CA LEU A 9 34.89 -37.94 -17.38
C LEU A 9 33.48 -38.18 -17.96
N ASN A 10 33.42 -38.28 -19.29
CA ASN A 10 32.28 -38.83 -20.04
C ASN A 10 32.72 -40.14 -20.69
N PRO A 11 32.06 -41.28 -20.43
CA PRO A 11 32.16 -42.47 -21.28
C PRO A 11 30.79 -43.02 -21.72
N GLN A 12 30.75 -43.56 -22.95
CA GLN A 12 29.62 -44.30 -23.53
C GLN A 12 29.67 -45.81 -23.19
N GLU A 13 28.50 -46.46 -23.26
CA GLU A 13 28.30 -47.86 -23.73
C GLU A 13 28.85 -49.02 -22.86
N PRO A 14 28.53 -50.31 -23.18
CA PRO A 14 27.26 -50.87 -23.71
C PRO A 14 26.81 -52.21 -23.02
N LYS A 15 25.57 -52.68 -23.27
CA LYS A 15 25.25 -54.03 -23.85
C LYS A 15 23.77 -54.49 -23.85
N GLN A 16 23.27 -54.79 -25.07
CA GLN A 16 22.49 -55.97 -25.53
C GLN A 16 21.09 -56.38 -24.96
N GLN A 17 20.11 -56.37 -25.89
CA GLN A 17 18.99 -57.33 -26.15
C GLN A 17 17.74 -57.32 -25.21
N ASN A 18 16.47 -57.43 -25.70
CA ASN A 18 15.98 -57.72 -27.06
C ASN A 18 14.51 -57.24 -27.41
N GLN A 19 14.28 -56.88 -28.70
CA GLN A 19 13.03 -56.92 -29.56
C GLN A 19 11.89 -55.83 -29.58
N ASP A 20 11.64 -55.29 -30.81
CA ASP A 20 10.41 -54.76 -31.53
C ASP A 20 9.58 -53.50 -31.07
N LYS A 21 9.00 -52.54 -31.88
CA LYS A 21 8.79 -52.22 -33.36
C LYS A 21 8.20 -50.74 -33.69
N VAL A 22 8.52 -50.02 -34.84
CA VAL A 22 7.81 -48.84 -35.61
C VAL A 22 8.42 -47.34 -35.71
N LYS A 23 7.90 -46.35 -36.54
CA LYS A 23 8.54 -45.05 -37.10
C LYS A 23 7.67 -43.80 -37.64
N THR A 24 8.27 -42.58 -37.90
CA THR A 24 8.04 -41.44 -38.97
C THR A 24 6.84 -40.38 -38.98
N GLN A 25 6.72 -39.14 -39.62
CA GLN A 25 7.52 -38.02 -40.33
C GLN A 25 6.76 -36.61 -40.63
N ASN A 26 7.33 -35.54 -41.32
CA ASN A 26 6.76 -34.15 -41.71
C ASN A 26 7.66 -33.33 -42.76
N PRO A 27 7.60 -32.01 -43.28
CA PRO A 27 6.73 -30.73 -43.31
C PRO A 27 6.56 -30.00 -44.76
N LYS A 28 6.46 -28.67 -45.22
CA LYS A 28 6.34 -27.16 -44.87
C LYS A 28 6.04 -26.17 -46.12
N THR A 29 5.92 -24.78 -46.06
CA THR A 29 5.46 -23.80 -47.20
C THR A 29 5.85 -22.24 -47.13
N LYS A 30 5.66 -21.30 -48.16
CA LYS A 30 5.92 -19.76 -48.15
C LYS A 30 5.36 -18.72 -49.27
N VAL A 31 5.83 -17.41 -49.43
CA VAL A 31 5.09 -16.09 -49.87
C VAL A 31 5.89 -14.86 -50.59
N ILE A 32 5.32 -13.85 -51.40
CA ILE A 32 5.81 -12.40 -51.77
C ILE A 32 4.93 -11.39 -52.71
N VAL A 33 5.06 -9.99 -52.76
CA VAL A 33 4.29 -8.91 -53.63
C VAL A 33 4.91 -7.40 -53.78
N TRP A 34 4.61 -6.46 -54.78
CA TRP A 34 4.92 -4.92 -54.87
C TRP A 34 4.36 -3.95 -56.08
N SER A 35 4.44 -2.54 -56.03
CA SER A 35 4.47 -1.37 -57.10
C SER A 35 3.19 -0.52 -57.61
N ALA A 36 3.09 0.67 -58.37
CA ALA A 36 3.74 2.05 -58.64
C ALA A 36 2.96 3.10 -59.66
N ALA A 37 3.17 4.48 -59.78
CA ALA A 37 2.46 5.51 -60.74
C ALA A 37 2.95 7.07 -60.92
N GLY A 38 2.45 7.98 -61.88
CA GLY A 38 2.62 9.54 -61.96
C GLY A 38 2.29 10.51 -63.24
N ALA A 39 2.32 11.91 -63.12
CA ALA A 39 2.36 13.15 -64.09
C ALA A 39 1.12 13.90 -64.81
N ALA A 40 1.17 15.21 -65.28
CA ALA A 40 -0.03 16.12 -65.60
C ALA A 40 -0.02 17.41 -66.58
N ALA A 41 -1.25 18.00 -66.85
CA ALA A 41 -1.69 19.39 -67.33
C ALA A 41 -2.00 19.69 -68.87
N ALA A 42 -2.65 20.76 -69.45
CA ALA A 42 -3.29 22.08 -69.09
C ALA A 42 -4.22 22.81 -70.19
N ALA A 43 -4.91 23.95 -69.86
CA ALA A 43 -5.41 25.16 -70.65
C ALA A 43 -6.69 25.28 -71.59
N LEU A 44 -7.63 26.23 -71.31
CA LEU A 44 -8.43 27.08 -72.28
C LEU A 44 -9.43 28.08 -71.60
N SER A 45 -9.32 29.42 -71.78
CA SER A 45 -10.36 30.41 -71.39
C SER A 45 -10.23 31.85 -71.98
N SER A 46 -9.62 32.02 -73.15
CA SER A 46 -9.69 33.27 -73.93
C SER A 46 -10.76 33.18 -75.02
N ILE A 47 -11.33 34.34 -75.44
CA ILE A 47 -12.45 34.48 -76.40
C ILE A 47 -13.80 34.05 -75.76
N VAL A 48 -14.91 34.80 -75.81
CA VAL A 48 -15.31 35.95 -76.65
C VAL A 48 -15.38 37.27 -75.86
N SER A 49 -14.33 38.10 -75.93
CA SER A 49 -14.24 39.40 -75.26
C SER A 49 -14.86 40.55 -76.08
N PHE A 50 -16.10 40.41 -76.57
CA PHE A 50 -16.70 41.40 -77.50
C PHE A 50 -18.22 41.66 -77.44
N SER A 51 -19.03 40.88 -76.70
CA SER A 51 -20.49 41.06 -76.71
C SER A 51 -20.97 42.31 -75.95
N THR A 52 -20.15 42.86 -75.05
CA THR A 52 -20.38 44.14 -74.34
C THR A 52 -20.07 45.40 -75.18
N ILE A 53 -19.77 45.27 -76.49
CA ILE A 53 -19.12 46.34 -77.28
C ILE A 53 -19.79 46.65 -78.65
N PHE A 54 -21.04 46.23 -78.91
CA PHE A 54 -21.74 46.50 -80.20
C PHE A 54 -23.21 46.93 -80.06
N SER A 55 -23.67 47.78 -80.99
CA SER A 55 -25.04 48.33 -81.03
C SER A 55 -26.01 47.60 -81.97
N SER A 56 -27.31 47.76 -81.73
CA SER A 56 -28.39 46.93 -82.30
C SER A 56 -28.51 46.97 -83.84
N GLN A 57 -28.30 48.13 -84.46
CA GLN A 57 -28.71 48.38 -85.85
C GLN A 57 -27.94 47.53 -86.88
N ARG A 58 -26.75 47.04 -86.54
CA ARG A 58 -25.96 46.12 -87.39
C ARG A 58 -26.55 44.70 -87.46
N LYS A 59 -27.49 44.31 -86.59
CA LYS A 59 -28.04 42.93 -86.55
C LYS A 59 -29.01 42.63 -87.69
N VAL A 60 -29.90 43.55 -88.05
CA VAL A 60 -30.97 43.28 -89.05
C VAL A 60 -30.41 43.12 -90.46
N SER A 61 -29.50 44.01 -90.89
CA SER A 61 -28.90 43.98 -92.24
C SER A 61 -28.10 42.70 -92.56
N PHE A 62 -27.80 41.88 -91.55
CA PHE A 62 -27.20 40.56 -91.76
C PHE A 62 -28.21 39.54 -92.32
N LEU A 63 -29.52 39.71 -92.07
CA LEU A 63 -30.53 38.67 -92.24
C LEU A 63 -31.18 38.62 -93.63
N ASP A 64 -31.43 39.77 -94.27
CA ASP A 64 -31.92 39.78 -95.66
C ASP A 64 -30.95 39.09 -96.63
N LYS A 65 -29.64 39.15 -96.33
CA LYS A 65 -28.60 38.45 -97.10
C LYS A 65 -28.65 36.92 -96.98
N VAL A 66 -29.24 36.40 -95.91
CA VAL A 66 -29.33 34.95 -95.63
C VAL A 66 -30.41 34.26 -96.47
N LEU A 67 -31.46 34.98 -96.86
CA LEU A 67 -32.55 34.42 -97.66
C LEU A 67 -32.13 34.09 -99.09
N GLN A 68 -31.43 35.02 -99.75
CA GLN A 68 -31.45 35.11 -101.21
C GLN A 68 -30.78 33.91 -101.90
N SER A 69 -30.02 33.10 -101.15
CA SER A 69 -29.15 32.00 -101.55
C SER A 69 -29.81 30.60 -101.67
N ILE A 70 -31.14 30.48 -101.77
CA ILE A 70 -31.86 29.19 -101.60
C ILE A 70 -32.76 28.82 -102.82
N LYS A 71 -32.79 27.54 -103.23
CA LYS A 71 -33.46 27.00 -104.46
C LYS A 71 -34.63 26.05 -104.13
N ILE A 72 -35.48 25.71 -105.12
CA ILE A 72 -36.78 24.99 -104.98
C ILE A 72 -37.15 24.29 -106.33
N ASP A 73 -37.96 23.20 -106.34
CA ASP A 73 -38.52 22.48 -107.51
C ASP A 73 -39.76 21.60 -107.13
N VAL A 74 -40.59 21.12 -108.08
CA VAL A 74 -41.73 20.19 -107.87
C VAL A 74 -41.95 19.28 -109.10
N LYS A 75 -42.38 18.01 -108.90
CA LYS A 75 -42.59 17.03 -110.00
C LYS A 75 -43.98 16.41 -110.19
N ASP A 76 -44.95 16.63 -109.30
CA ASP A 76 -46.21 15.87 -109.34
C ASP A 76 -47.53 16.66 -109.27
N LYS A 77 -48.55 16.07 -109.90
CA LYS A 77 -49.74 16.77 -110.46
C LYS A 77 -50.72 17.28 -109.44
N GLU A 78 -51.26 16.37 -108.66
CA GLU A 78 -52.57 16.53 -108.03
C GLU A 78 -52.38 16.06 -106.59
N THR A 79 -51.64 16.78 -105.74
CA THR A 79 -52.14 17.89 -104.89
C THR A 79 -50.99 18.34 -103.96
N LYS A 80 -51.00 19.56 -103.38
CA LYS A 80 -50.05 19.99 -102.31
C LYS A 80 -50.61 21.16 -101.46
N THR A 81 -50.10 21.32 -100.25
CA THR A 81 -50.59 22.23 -99.19
C THR A 81 -49.49 23.11 -98.57
N LYS A 82 -49.84 23.92 -97.55
CA LYS A 82 -48.96 24.91 -96.90
C LYS A 82 -47.76 24.33 -96.16
N ASP A 83 -47.89 23.16 -95.53
CA ASP A 83 -46.80 22.56 -94.74
C ASP A 83 -45.86 21.70 -95.59
N ASP A 84 -46.33 21.17 -96.73
CA ASP A 84 -45.53 20.50 -97.78
C ASP A 84 -44.46 21.40 -98.43
N ILE A 85 -44.45 22.67 -98.04
CA ILE A 85 -43.58 23.74 -98.46
C ILE A 85 -42.51 24.06 -97.40
N LYS A 86 -42.78 23.86 -96.10
CA LYS A 86 -41.75 24.00 -95.05
C LYS A 86 -40.64 22.96 -95.19
N THR A 87 -40.94 21.84 -95.84
CA THR A 87 -40.08 20.66 -96.01
C THR A 87 -39.25 20.66 -97.30
N ILE A 88 -39.14 21.80 -97.99
CA ILE A 88 -38.32 21.92 -99.20
C ILE A 88 -36.84 21.78 -98.84
N ALA A 89 -36.23 20.72 -99.37
CA ALA A 89 -34.92 20.21 -98.94
C ALA A 89 -33.81 21.27 -98.92
N ASP A 90 -33.80 22.18 -99.91
CA ASP A 90 -32.78 23.22 -100.08
C ASP A 90 -32.74 24.27 -98.96
N PHE A 91 -33.85 24.54 -98.25
CA PHE A 91 -33.79 25.40 -97.06
C PHE A 91 -33.12 24.66 -95.89
N VAL A 92 -33.43 23.37 -95.72
CA VAL A 92 -32.91 22.54 -94.63
C VAL A 92 -31.42 22.25 -94.82
N SER A 93 -30.99 21.89 -96.04
CA SER A 93 -29.60 21.56 -96.37
C SER A 93 -28.62 22.72 -96.21
N SER A 94 -29.11 23.97 -96.12
CA SER A 94 -28.31 25.15 -95.82
C SER A 94 -27.78 25.22 -94.37
N GLY A 95 -28.30 24.40 -93.44
CA GLY A 95 -27.90 24.38 -92.03
C GLY A 95 -28.27 25.62 -91.20
N LEU A 96 -28.86 26.64 -91.82
CA LEU A 96 -29.21 27.92 -91.19
C LEU A 96 -30.30 27.80 -90.12
N ASN A 97 -31.21 26.84 -90.29
CA ASN A 97 -32.35 26.62 -89.38
C ASN A 97 -31.89 26.33 -87.95
N GLU A 98 -31.15 25.23 -87.75
CA GLU A 98 -30.97 24.61 -86.43
C GLU A 98 -30.31 25.53 -85.40
N LYS A 99 -29.32 26.32 -85.82
CA LYS A 99 -28.48 27.09 -84.90
C LYS A 99 -28.87 28.57 -84.82
N LEU A 100 -29.62 29.13 -85.79
CA LEU A 100 -29.93 30.57 -85.81
C LEU A 100 -31.27 31.02 -86.44
N TYR A 101 -31.93 30.32 -87.38
CA TYR A 101 -32.97 30.92 -88.28
C TYR A 101 -34.23 30.03 -88.56
N GLU A 102 -35.26 30.51 -89.30
CA GLU A 102 -36.51 29.77 -89.68
C GLU A 102 -37.19 30.29 -90.99
N LEU A 103 -38.14 29.53 -91.62
CA LEU A 103 -38.81 29.76 -92.94
C LEU A 103 -40.37 29.86 -92.82
N ILE A 104 -41.03 30.61 -93.71
CA ILE A 104 -42.48 30.99 -93.78
C ILE A 104 -43.02 30.71 -95.22
N VAL A 105 -44.28 31.06 -95.59
CA VAL A 105 -44.85 30.93 -96.98
C VAL A 105 -46.16 31.73 -97.21
N GLU A 106 -46.42 32.21 -98.44
CA GLU A 106 -47.69 32.79 -98.94
C GLU A 106 -48.71 31.72 -99.41
N THR A 107 -50.00 31.90 -99.10
CA THR A 107 -51.07 30.92 -99.42
C THR A 107 -52.44 31.57 -99.65
N GLU A 108 -53.28 30.90 -100.41
CA GLU A 108 -54.66 31.29 -100.77
C GLU A 108 -55.59 30.09 -100.48
N GLU A 109 -56.71 30.32 -99.78
CA GLU A 109 -57.64 29.26 -99.29
C GLU A 109 -56.96 28.01 -98.66
N ASN A 110 -55.82 28.23 -97.99
CA ASN A 110 -54.92 27.22 -97.40
C ASN A 110 -54.26 26.20 -98.37
N GLN A 111 -54.50 26.28 -99.68
CA GLN A 111 -53.93 25.36 -100.67
C GLN A 111 -52.90 26.02 -101.61
N VAL A 112 -52.35 25.21 -102.51
CA VAL A 112 -51.35 25.59 -103.51
C VAL A 112 -51.99 25.62 -104.90
N ASN A 113 -51.84 26.75 -105.61
CA ASN A 113 -52.61 27.10 -106.82
C ASN A 113 -52.08 26.37 -108.10
N LYS A 114 -52.95 25.71 -108.91
CA LYS A 114 -52.61 24.70 -109.97
C LYS A 114 -53.57 24.71 -111.20
N GLN A 115 -53.13 24.37 -112.44
CA GLN A 115 -53.96 24.42 -113.68
C GLN A 115 -53.58 23.39 -114.81
N PRO A 116 -54.53 22.68 -115.49
CA PRO A 116 -54.28 21.73 -116.61
C PRO A 116 -54.98 22.06 -117.97
N LEU A 117 -54.97 21.15 -118.98
CA LEU A 117 -55.38 21.46 -120.38
C LEU A 117 -56.21 20.42 -121.20
N ASP A 118 -56.07 19.11 -121.02
CA ASP A 118 -56.24 18.11 -122.12
C ASP A 118 -57.65 17.47 -122.29
N LYS A 119 -57.96 16.83 -123.45
CA LYS A 119 -59.25 16.10 -123.67
C LYS A 119 -59.26 14.72 -124.38
N ASP A 120 -58.96 14.58 -125.67
CA ASP A 120 -59.19 13.28 -126.38
C ASP A 120 -58.24 12.13 -125.96
N LYS A 121 -57.26 12.45 -125.11
CA LYS A 121 -56.40 11.53 -124.35
C LYS A 121 -56.39 11.98 -122.86
N PRO A 122 -57.44 11.72 -122.07
CA PRO A 122 -57.85 12.61 -120.96
C PRO A 122 -57.07 12.62 -119.60
N TYR A 123 -55.72 12.68 -119.53
CA TYR A 123 -54.97 12.44 -118.24
C TYR A 123 -53.73 13.47 -117.96
N THR A 124 -53.71 14.40 -116.90
CA THR A 124 -53.16 15.88 -116.89
C THR A 124 -52.04 16.54 -115.91
N THR A 125 -52.12 17.80 -115.25
CA THR A 125 -51.05 18.94 -114.97
C THR A 125 -51.03 19.88 -113.61
N PHE A 126 -50.05 20.82 -113.24
CA PHE A 126 -49.94 21.64 -111.90
C PHE A 126 -49.01 22.98 -111.65
N ARG A 127 -48.92 23.69 -110.42
CA ARG A 127 -47.98 24.85 -109.89
C ARG A 127 -47.60 25.02 -108.29
N THR A 128 -46.84 26.07 -107.70
CA THR A 128 -46.38 26.31 -106.20
C THR A 128 -45.75 27.71 -105.57
N LYS A 129 -45.46 27.99 -104.19
CA LYS A 129 -44.94 29.30 -103.42
C LYS A 129 -44.24 29.28 -101.93
N PHE A 130 -43.43 30.29 -101.31
CA PHE A 130 -42.46 30.23 -100.04
C PHE A 130 -41.97 31.57 -99.14
N ALA A 131 -41.24 31.67 -97.91
CA ALA A 131 -40.71 32.89 -97.01
C ALA A 131 -39.67 32.77 -95.68
N ILE A 132 -39.15 33.73 -94.72
CA ILE A 132 -38.13 33.54 -93.47
C ILE A 132 -37.93 34.45 -92.08
N ARG A 133 -37.13 34.07 -90.95
CA ARG A 133 -36.66 34.79 -89.60
C ARG A 133 -35.34 34.33 -88.78
N ASN A 134 -34.80 35.01 -87.70
CA ASN A 134 -33.76 34.66 -86.61
C ASN A 134 -34.26 34.37 -85.15
N LYS A 135 -33.55 33.50 -84.38
CA LYS A 135 -33.95 32.87 -83.09
C LYS A 135 -33.35 33.35 -81.74
N PHE A 136 -32.08 33.77 -81.65
CA PHE A 136 -31.46 34.14 -80.35
C PHE A 136 -31.50 35.65 -80.05
N THR A 137 -31.69 36.48 -81.07
CA THR A 137 -31.75 37.95 -80.94
C THR A 137 -32.98 38.60 -81.59
N ASN A 138 -33.84 37.80 -82.23
CA ASN A 138 -35.19 38.12 -82.74
C ASN A 138 -35.28 39.21 -83.86
N ALA A 139 -34.87 38.92 -85.12
CA ALA A 139 -34.98 39.78 -86.36
C ALA A 139 -35.29 38.95 -87.69
N GLN A 140 -35.64 39.47 -88.93
CA GLN A 140 -36.50 38.75 -90.01
C GLN A 140 -36.46 39.00 -91.65
N SER A 141 -37.00 38.11 -92.65
CA SER A 141 -37.28 38.24 -94.23
C SER A 141 -38.22 37.26 -95.23
N ASN A 142 -37.99 36.89 -96.59
CA ASN A 142 -38.92 36.68 -97.89
C ASN A 142 -38.94 35.40 -99.03
N TYR A 143 -39.49 35.39 -100.35
CA TYR A 143 -40.25 34.30 -101.28
C TYR A 143 -39.88 33.71 -102.83
N ARG A 144 -40.45 32.57 -103.54
CA ARG A 144 -40.28 31.87 -105.02
C ARG A 144 -41.39 30.83 -105.78
N THR A 145 -41.27 29.96 -106.95
CA THR A 145 -42.33 29.06 -107.82
C THR A 145 -42.03 27.81 -108.95
N PHE A 146 -42.78 26.61 -109.31
CA PHE A 146 -42.56 25.37 -110.38
C PHE A 146 -43.71 24.24 -110.97
N GLU A 147 -43.60 23.25 -112.04
CA GLU A 147 -44.66 22.30 -112.88
C GLU A 147 -44.38 20.88 -113.82
N PHE A 148 -45.29 19.82 -114.28
CA PHE A 148 -45.13 18.44 -115.18
C PHE A 148 -46.35 17.52 -115.99
N LYS A 149 -46.31 16.15 -116.56
CA LYS A 149 -47.25 15.16 -117.53
C LYS A 149 -47.53 13.46 -117.49
N ASP A 150 -48.45 12.61 -118.24
CA ASP A 150 -48.50 11.05 -118.80
C ASP A 150 -49.66 9.77 -118.66
N ILE A 151 -49.86 8.55 -119.47
CA ILE A 151 -50.54 7.07 -119.24
C ILE A 151 -51.20 5.90 -120.35
N LYS A 152 -51.81 4.59 -120.08
CA LYS A 152 -52.13 3.26 -121.00
C LYS A 152 -53.24 1.93 -120.80
N PRO A 153 -53.42 0.72 -121.61
CA PRO A 153 -54.61 -0.39 -121.83
C PRO A 153 -54.58 -2.12 -121.95
N PRO A 154 -55.64 -3.07 -122.35
CA PRO A 154 -56.00 -4.64 -122.07
C PRO A 154 -56.26 -5.99 -123.07
N LYS A 155 -56.65 -7.35 -122.69
CA LYS A 155 -56.62 -8.84 -123.39
C LYS A 155 -57.76 -10.07 -123.47
N GLU A 156 -57.54 -11.46 -123.14
CA GLU A 156 -58.09 -12.87 -123.70
C GLU A 156 -58.18 -14.30 -122.84
N LYS A 157 -58.51 -15.59 -123.31
CA LYS A 157 -58.80 -16.91 -122.47
C LYS A 157 -57.98 -18.29 -122.35
N ALA A 158 -58.58 -19.55 -122.56
CA ALA A 158 -58.60 -20.87 -121.74
C ALA A 158 -57.29 -21.48 -121.20
N GLU A 159 -56.25 -20.91 -121.73
CA GLU A 159 -54.92 -20.77 -121.19
C GLU A 159 -54.98 -20.15 -119.77
N LEU A 160 -56.06 -19.43 -119.38
CA LEU A 160 -56.31 -18.90 -118.03
C LEU A 160 -56.20 -19.93 -116.91
N ASP A 161 -56.70 -21.16 -117.09
CA ASP A 161 -56.58 -22.19 -116.04
C ASP A 161 -55.10 -22.49 -115.74
N LYS A 162 -54.26 -22.53 -116.77
CA LYS A 162 -52.80 -22.74 -116.66
C LYS A 162 -52.03 -21.48 -116.28
N ILE A 163 -52.52 -20.30 -116.67
CA ILE A 163 -51.96 -18.99 -116.31
C ILE A 163 -52.31 -18.63 -114.85
N GLY A 164 -53.43 -19.13 -114.33
CA GLY A 164 -53.98 -18.77 -113.03
C GLY A 164 -53.33 -19.48 -111.84
N GLN A 165 -52.79 -20.68 -112.02
CA GLN A 165 -52.43 -21.55 -110.90
C GLN A 165 -51.22 -21.06 -110.09
N ILE A 166 -51.30 -21.17 -108.76
CA ILE A 166 -50.22 -20.88 -107.80
C ILE A 166 -49.56 -22.18 -107.29
N SER A 167 -48.24 -22.12 -107.13
CA SER A 167 -47.39 -23.20 -106.63
C SER A 167 -47.55 -23.42 -105.13
N ALA A 168 -47.68 -24.68 -104.70
CA ALA A 168 -47.89 -25.01 -103.28
C ALA A 168 -46.67 -24.64 -102.40
N ASN A 169 -45.46 -24.94 -102.86
CA ASN A 169 -44.20 -24.63 -102.19
C ASN A 169 -43.83 -23.14 -102.38
N GLU A 170 -43.60 -22.41 -101.28
CA GLU A 170 -43.40 -20.95 -101.31
C GLU A 170 -42.16 -20.50 -102.10
N LYS A 171 -41.14 -21.37 -102.26
CA LYS A 171 -39.95 -21.09 -103.06
C LYS A 171 -40.23 -21.04 -104.58
N ASP A 172 -41.21 -21.80 -105.06
CA ASP A 172 -41.46 -21.96 -106.49
C ASP A 172 -42.38 -20.85 -107.04
N ARG A 173 -43.15 -20.21 -106.14
CA ARG A 173 -44.12 -19.13 -106.42
C ARG A 173 -43.52 -17.89 -107.10
N ILE A 174 -42.19 -17.77 -107.20
CA ILE A 174 -41.53 -16.69 -107.94
C ILE A 174 -41.87 -16.73 -109.43
N ASN A 175 -42.25 -17.88 -110.00
CA ASN A 175 -42.54 -18.05 -111.42
C ASN A 175 -44.04 -17.95 -111.77
N ASP A 176 -44.93 -17.99 -110.78
CA ASP A 176 -46.38 -17.99 -110.99
C ASP A 176 -46.86 -16.66 -111.63
N LYS A 177 -47.90 -16.74 -112.47
CA LYS A 177 -48.54 -15.57 -113.11
C LYS A 177 -49.66 -14.94 -112.28
N VAL A 178 -50.09 -15.58 -111.18
CA VAL A 178 -50.90 -14.98 -110.12
C VAL A 178 -50.08 -14.98 -108.83
N LYS A 179 -50.22 -13.94 -108.00
CA LYS A 179 -49.55 -13.80 -106.71
C LYS A 179 -50.54 -13.38 -105.63
N ILE A 180 -50.40 -13.96 -104.44
CA ILE A 180 -50.97 -13.43 -103.19
C ILE A 180 -49.90 -12.60 -102.48
N GLU A 181 -50.27 -11.44 -101.96
CA GLU A 181 -49.39 -10.56 -101.19
C GLU A 181 -50.07 -10.10 -99.90
N PHE A 182 -49.38 -10.23 -98.77
CA PHE A 182 -49.85 -9.78 -97.46
C PHE A 182 -49.44 -8.33 -97.22
N LEU A 183 -50.39 -7.49 -96.79
CA LEU A 183 -50.26 -6.04 -96.70
C LEU A 183 -50.15 -5.61 -95.22
N ASN A 184 -48.97 -5.15 -94.82
CA ASN A 184 -48.64 -4.75 -93.44
C ASN A 184 -48.95 -5.80 -92.37
N PHE A 185 -48.99 -7.07 -92.76
CA PHE A 185 -49.39 -8.19 -91.91
C PHE A 185 -48.21 -9.16 -91.73
N ASN A 186 -47.69 -9.27 -90.51
CA ASN A 186 -46.61 -10.19 -90.16
C ASN A 186 -47.18 -11.36 -89.33
N ARG A 187 -47.21 -12.55 -89.94
CA ARG A 187 -47.87 -13.76 -89.41
C ARG A 187 -47.30 -14.12 -88.03
N ASN A 188 -45.98 -14.19 -87.89
CA ASN A 188 -45.27 -14.62 -86.69
C ASN A 188 -45.56 -13.80 -85.40
N ILE A 189 -46.14 -12.60 -85.53
CA ILE A 189 -46.45 -11.70 -84.39
C ILE A 189 -47.94 -11.32 -84.29
N LYS A 190 -48.80 -11.93 -85.13
CA LYS A 190 -50.25 -11.73 -85.17
C LYS A 190 -51.00 -13.05 -85.04
N LEU A 191 -52.29 -12.99 -84.76
CA LEU A 191 -53.17 -14.17 -84.78
C LEU A 191 -53.66 -14.44 -86.21
N ALA A 192 -54.08 -15.68 -86.49
CA ALA A 192 -54.49 -16.11 -87.84
C ALA A 192 -55.86 -15.54 -88.26
N SER A 193 -56.77 -15.37 -87.31
CA SER A 193 -58.09 -14.77 -87.50
C SER A 193 -58.06 -13.33 -88.02
N GLU A 194 -57.03 -12.57 -87.64
CA GLU A 194 -56.86 -11.18 -88.08
C GLU A 194 -56.77 -11.08 -89.61
N VAL A 195 -56.25 -12.09 -90.33
CA VAL A 195 -55.98 -12.00 -91.78
C VAL A 195 -57.24 -11.92 -92.65
N ALA A 196 -58.40 -12.32 -92.12
CA ALA A 196 -59.66 -12.43 -92.86
C ALA A 196 -60.54 -11.16 -92.81
N GLU A 197 -60.09 -10.11 -92.15
CA GLU A 197 -60.83 -8.84 -92.04
C GLU A 197 -61.12 -8.23 -93.44
N LYS A 198 -62.32 -7.68 -93.62
CA LYS A 198 -62.73 -6.98 -94.85
C LYS A 198 -62.80 -5.47 -94.66
N ASP A 199 -62.52 -4.73 -95.72
CA ASP A 199 -62.63 -3.27 -95.78
C ASP A 199 -64.10 -2.82 -95.96
N GLU A 200 -64.31 -1.50 -95.89
CA GLU A 200 -65.61 -0.84 -96.07
C GLU A 200 -66.25 -1.09 -97.45
N ASN A 201 -65.47 -1.59 -98.42
CA ASN A 201 -65.90 -1.92 -99.79
C ASN A 201 -66.11 -3.43 -100.00
N GLY A 202 -65.98 -4.25 -98.95
CA GLY A 202 -66.16 -5.71 -98.99
C GLY A 202 -64.97 -6.52 -99.55
N LYS A 203 -63.82 -5.89 -99.77
CA LYS A 203 -62.56 -6.55 -100.15
C LYS A 203 -61.78 -6.97 -98.92
N PHE A 204 -60.85 -7.92 -99.05
CA PHE A 204 -59.98 -8.30 -97.93
C PHE A 204 -58.92 -7.23 -97.64
N LYS A 205 -58.70 -6.96 -96.35
CA LYS A 205 -57.91 -5.82 -95.85
C LYS A 205 -56.40 -6.10 -95.83
N TYR A 206 -56.01 -7.33 -95.49
CA TYR A 206 -54.61 -7.71 -95.23
C TYR A 206 -53.95 -8.57 -96.30
N PHE A 207 -54.67 -8.91 -97.37
CA PHE A 207 -54.08 -9.58 -98.52
C PHE A 207 -54.72 -9.12 -99.83
N ASN A 208 -53.97 -9.22 -100.92
CA ASN A 208 -54.46 -8.99 -102.27
C ASN A 208 -54.02 -10.14 -103.18
N ILE A 209 -54.87 -10.52 -104.15
CA ILE A 209 -54.57 -11.53 -105.18
C ILE A 209 -54.58 -10.85 -106.54
N TYR A 210 -53.46 -10.89 -107.26
CA TYR A 210 -53.30 -10.16 -108.51
C TYR A 210 -52.52 -10.93 -109.57
N LEU A 211 -52.78 -10.59 -110.84
CA LEU A 211 -52.02 -11.08 -111.99
C LEU A 211 -50.71 -10.31 -112.14
N LYS A 212 -49.63 -11.04 -112.42
CA LYS A 212 -48.29 -10.52 -112.72
C LYS A 212 -48.20 -10.15 -114.20
N GLN A 213 -48.08 -8.85 -114.51
CA GLN A 213 -48.04 -8.35 -115.89
C GLN A 213 -46.78 -8.83 -116.65
N ASP A 214 -46.97 -9.21 -117.90
CA ASP A 214 -45.95 -9.80 -118.77
C ASP A 214 -46.04 -9.14 -120.16
N ASN A 215 -45.19 -8.12 -120.38
CA ASN A 215 -45.46 -6.99 -121.28
C ASN A 215 -45.62 -7.28 -122.79
N ASN A 216 -45.42 -8.51 -123.24
CA ASN A 216 -45.61 -8.92 -124.64
C ASN A 216 -47.03 -9.42 -124.93
N ASP A 217 -47.80 -9.80 -123.91
CA ASP A 217 -49.24 -9.58 -123.92
C ASP A 217 -49.42 -8.12 -123.47
N ALA A 218 -49.65 -7.17 -124.39
CA ALA A 218 -49.55 -5.72 -124.14
C ALA A 218 -50.79 -4.88 -123.61
N LEU A 219 -51.95 -5.36 -123.14
CA LEU A 219 -52.38 -6.73 -122.87
C LEU A 219 -52.94 -6.92 -121.41
N GLN A 220 -54.19 -7.36 -121.12
CA GLN A 220 -54.68 -7.59 -119.74
C GLN A 220 -55.81 -8.64 -119.51
N TYR A 221 -55.69 -9.31 -118.37
CA TYR A 221 -56.67 -10.14 -117.69
C TYR A 221 -57.00 -9.54 -116.31
N GLU A 222 -57.91 -10.15 -115.52
CA GLU A 222 -58.23 -9.80 -114.13
C GLU A 222 -58.51 -11.02 -113.25
N ILE A 223 -58.58 -10.83 -111.93
CA ILE A 223 -58.92 -11.85 -110.92
C ILE A 223 -60.37 -11.65 -110.49
N VAL A 224 -61.12 -12.74 -110.31
CA VAL A 224 -62.52 -12.73 -109.83
C VAL A 224 -62.76 -13.80 -108.75
N ASN A 225 -63.87 -13.71 -108.01
CA ASN A 225 -64.38 -14.71 -107.06
C ASN A 225 -63.36 -15.20 -105.99
N VAL A 226 -62.97 -14.31 -105.06
CA VAL A 226 -61.92 -14.53 -104.04
C VAL A 226 -62.48 -14.79 -102.62
N ASP A 227 -61.91 -15.73 -101.84
CA ASP A 227 -62.33 -16.05 -100.45
C ASP A 227 -61.19 -16.57 -99.52
N VAL A 228 -61.43 -16.71 -98.19
CA VAL A 228 -60.43 -17.12 -97.15
C VAL A 228 -61.02 -17.82 -95.90
N LYS A 229 -60.26 -18.68 -95.19
CA LYS A 229 -60.60 -19.40 -93.94
C LYS A 229 -59.40 -19.50 -92.96
N PHE A 230 -59.61 -19.61 -91.63
CA PHE A 230 -58.54 -19.53 -90.59
C PHE A 230 -58.77 -20.37 -89.30
N ASP A 231 -57.74 -20.51 -88.46
CA ASP A 231 -57.73 -21.18 -87.13
C ASP A 231 -56.60 -20.64 -86.21
N ASP A 232 -56.93 -20.07 -85.04
CA ASP A 232 -55.97 -19.40 -84.14
C ASP A 232 -55.22 -20.34 -83.19
N GLU A 233 -55.90 -21.30 -82.55
CA GLU A 233 -55.27 -22.23 -81.59
C GLU A 233 -54.25 -23.17 -82.28
N LYS A 234 -54.25 -23.21 -83.62
CA LYS A 234 -53.27 -23.90 -84.47
C LYS A 234 -52.43 -22.97 -85.35
N SER A 235 -52.69 -21.66 -85.32
CA SER A 235 -51.95 -20.66 -86.12
C SER A 235 -52.00 -20.87 -87.65
N THR A 236 -53.16 -21.03 -88.31
CA THR A 236 -53.24 -21.36 -89.77
C THR A 236 -54.33 -20.66 -90.61
N ALA A 237 -54.16 -20.56 -91.95
CA ALA A 237 -55.14 -19.99 -92.89
C ALA A 237 -55.09 -20.53 -94.35
N ILE A 238 -56.19 -20.41 -95.13
CA ILE A 238 -56.38 -20.93 -96.51
C ILE A 238 -57.15 -19.92 -97.40
N PHE A 239 -56.81 -19.77 -98.68
CA PHE A 239 -57.28 -18.74 -99.64
C PHE A 239 -57.73 -19.33 -101.00
N SER A 240 -58.65 -18.69 -101.74
CA SER A 240 -59.13 -19.14 -103.08
C SER A 240 -59.48 -18.03 -104.10
N TYR A 241 -59.50 -18.31 -105.41
CA TYR A 241 -59.77 -17.34 -106.51
C TYR A 241 -60.07 -17.95 -107.92
N GLN A 242 -60.47 -17.12 -108.90
CA GLN A 242 -60.58 -17.39 -110.36
C GLN A 242 -59.94 -16.25 -111.20
N LEU A 243 -59.81 -16.43 -112.53
CA LEU A 243 -59.19 -15.51 -113.49
C LEU A 243 -60.14 -15.20 -114.67
N LYS A 244 -60.17 -13.97 -115.20
CA LYS A 244 -61.08 -13.50 -116.26
C LYS A 244 -60.43 -12.53 -117.26
N VAL A 245 -61.03 -12.31 -118.42
CA VAL A 245 -60.69 -11.20 -119.34
C VAL A 245 -61.41 -9.91 -118.99
N LYS A 246 -60.62 -8.85 -118.78
CA LYS A 246 -61.13 -7.56 -118.31
C LYS A 246 -62.00 -6.78 -119.32
N SER A 247 -61.93 -7.11 -120.61
CA SER A 247 -62.62 -6.41 -121.70
C SER A 247 -63.57 -7.28 -122.53
N ILE A 248 -63.83 -8.53 -122.11
CA ILE A 248 -64.69 -9.48 -122.84
C ILE A 248 -65.58 -10.20 -121.81
N ASP A 249 -66.88 -9.95 -121.90
CA ASP A 249 -67.87 -10.41 -120.90
C ASP A 249 -68.62 -11.66 -121.39
N ASP A 250 -67.89 -12.79 -121.47
CA ASP A 250 -68.38 -14.12 -121.85
C ASP A 250 -67.62 -15.18 -121.00
N ASP A 251 -68.29 -16.23 -120.51
CA ASP A 251 -67.68 -17.29 -119.68
C ASP A 251 -66.63 -18.14 -120.41
N LYS A 252 -66.63 -18.12 -121.75
CA LYS A 252 -65.47 -18.52 -122.58
C LYS A 252 -64.24 -17.64 -122.36
N PHE A 253 -64.32 -16.67 -121.44
CA PHE A 253 -63.26 -15.77 -121.01
C PHE A 253 -62.99 -15.76 -119.49
N THR A 254 -63.42 -16.80 -118.74
CA THR A 254 -63.23 -16.95 -117.27
C THR A 254 -62.79 -18.38 -116.85
N SER A 255 -61.85 -18.55 -115.90
CA SER A 255 -61.22 -19.82 -115.47
C SER A 255 -62.02 -20.69 -114.50
N ASN A 256 -61.51 -21.88 -114.15
CA ASN A 256 -61.89 -22.64 -112.96
C ASN A 256 -61.31 -22.06 -111.64
N VAL A 257 -61.80 -22.52 -110.48
CA VAL A 257 -61.43 -22.08 -109.10
C VAL A 257 -60.12 -22.73 -108.61
N LEU A 258 -59.31 -21.98 -107.86
CA LEU A 258 -57.92 -22.31 -107.43
C LEU A 258 -57.70 -21.95 -105.94
N GLU A 259 -56.82 -22.65 -105.19
CA GLU A 259 -56.65 -22.49 -103.71
C GLU A 259 -55.17 -22.59 -103.17
N VAL A 260 -54.87 -22.09 -101.95
CA VAL A 260 -53.53 -22.16 -101.27
C VAL A 260 -53.58 -21.96 -99.71
N LYS A 261 -52.57 -22.44 -98.92
CA LYS A 261 -52.52 -22.46 -97.42
C LYS A 261 -51.23 -21.87 -96.77
N PHE A 262 -51.30 -21.42 -95.50
CA PHE A 262 -50.21 -20.97 -94.59
C PHE A 262 -50.42 -21.43 -93.11
N ASP A 263 -49.36 -21.43 -92.26
CA ASP A 263 -49.38 -22.00 -90.88
C ASP A 263 -48.34 -21.48 -89.84
N ASP A 264 -48.00 -20.19 -89.84
CA ASP A 264 -46.87 -19.59 -89.07
C ASP A 264 -47.22 -18.37 -88.18
N PHE A 265 -48.28 -18.46 -87.36
CA PHE A 265 -48.82 -17.35 -86.54
C PHE A 265 -48.53 -17.45 -85.02
N ALA A 266 -48.76 -16.36 -84.26
CA ALA A 266 -48.20 -16.09 -82.93
C ALA A 266 -48.79 -16.88 -81.71
N LYS A 267 -48.08 -16.84 -80.57
CA LYS A 267 -48.41 -17.54 -79.31
C LYS A 267 -49.14 -16.69 -78.26
N THR A 268 -49.89 -17.34 -77.36
CA THR A 268 -50.76 -16.72 -76.34
C THR A 268 -50.21 -16.79 -74.91
N SER A 269 -50.73 -15.94 -74.01
CA SER A 269 -50.28 -15.87 -72.59
C SER A 269 -50.38 -17.20 -71.84
N THR A 270 -51.46 -17.96 -72.07
CA THR A 270 -51.69 -19.29 -71.49
C THR A 270 -50.51 -20.25 -71.73
N GLN A 271 -49.87 -20.14 -72.90
CA GLN A 271 -48.72 -20.97 -73.28
C GLN A 271 -47.42 -20.54 -72.55
N LEU A 272 -47.30 -19.27 -72.14
CA LEU A 272 -46.18 -18.78 -71.32
C LEU A 272 -46.36 -19.16 -69.84
N THR A 273 -47.58 -19.10 -69.29
CA THR A 273 -47.86 -19.57 -67.92
C THR A 273 -47.55 -21.06 -67.75
N ALA A 274 -47.85 -21.90 -68.74
CA ALA A 274 -47.43 -23.30 -68.74
C ALA A 274 -45.90 -23.43 -68.62
N TYR A 275 -45.15 -22.71 -69.47
CA TYR A 275 -43.69 -22.79 -69.51
C TYR A 275 -42.99 -22.28 -68.22
N LEU A 276 -43.56 -21.28 -67.54
CA LEU A 276 -43.06 -20.83 -66.23
C LEU A 276 -43.21 -21.91 -65.13
N ASN A 277 -44.26 -22.74 -65.19
CA ASN A 277 -44.50 -23.77 -64.17
C ASN A 277 -43.49 -24.93 -64.24
N ASP A 278 -42.90 -25.19 -65.41
CA ASP A 278 -41.87 -26.22 -65.62
C ASP A 278 -40.45 -25.79 -65.15
N LEU A 279 -40.27 -24.55 -64.70
CA LEU A 279 -38.96 -24.05 -64.25
C LEU A 279 -38.59 -24.52 -62.83
N THR A 280 -37.28 -24.63 -62.58
CA THR A 280 -36.65 -24.94 -61.28
C THR A 280 -35.66 -23.83 -60.91
N PHE A 281 -35.50 -23.52 -59.62
CA PHE A 281 -34.80 -22.31 -59.14
C PHE A 281 -33.71 -22.61 -58.10
N SER A 282 -32.65 -21.81 -58.06
CA SER A 282 -31.50 -21.96 -57.16
C SER A 282 -30.71 -20.65 -56.96
N TYR A 283 -29.82 -20.58 -55.98
CA TYR A 283 -28.95 -19.41 -55.71
C TYR A 283 -27.46 -19.74 -55.85
N GLU A 284 -26.69 -18.83 -56.44
CA GLU A 284 -25.24 -19.01 -56.63
C GLU A 284 -24.44 -18.94 -55.31
N ASN A 285 -23.63 -19.97 -55.03
CA ASN A 285 -22.70 -20.04 -53.88
C ASN A 285 -23.36 -19.86 -52.50
N ALA A 286 -24.62 -20.27 -52.34
CA ALA A 286 -25.41 -20.12 -51.11
C ALA A 286 -24.65 -20.53 -49.83
N GLY A 287 -23.99 -21.68 -49.81
CA GLY A 287 -23.29 -22.20 -48.62
C GLY A 287 -22.12 -21.36 -48.10
N GLN A 288 -21.64 -20.36 -48.85
CA GLN A 288 -20.64 -19.39 -48.40
C GLN A 288 -21.23 -18.01 -48.10
N THR A 289 -22.47 -17.74 -48.54
CA THR A 289 -23.15 -16.45 -48.45
C THR A 289 -24.06 -16.42 -47.23
N PHE A 290 -24.00 -15.38 -46.39
CA PHE A 290 -25.00 -15.17 -45.35
C PHE A 290 -26.30 -14.69 -45.99
N ILE A 291 -27.46 -15.12 -45.49
CA ILE A 291 -28.73 -14.95 -46.20
C ILE A 291 -29.14 -13.47 -46.38
N GLN A 292 -28.69 -12.59 -45.48
CA GLN A 292 -28.95 -11.15 -45.55
C GLN A 292 -28.13 -10.44 -46.64
N ASP A 293 -27.11 -11.09 -47.20
CA ASP A 293 -26.24 -10.55 -48.26
C ASP A 293 -26.69 -11.02 -49.66
N ALA A 294 -27.90 -11.59 -49.80
CA ALA A 294 -28.39 -12.21 -51.02
C ALA A 294 -29.14 -11.25 -51.96
N ILE A 295 -28.95 -11.40 -53.28
CA ILE A 295 -29.50 -10.49 -54.31
C ILE A 295 -30.14 -11.21 -55.49
N GLN A 296 -31.22 -10.63 -56.05
CA GLN A 296 -32.04 -11.22 -57.13
C GLN A 296 -31.22 -11.67 -58.35
N THR A 297 -30.18 -10.93 -58.75
CA THR A 297 -29.35 -11.21 -59.94
C THR A 297 -28.52 -12.49 -59.85
N LYS A 298 -28.51 -13.18 -58.71
CA LYS A 298 -27.84 -14.48 -58.50
C LYS A 298 -28.79 -15.68 -58.42
N VAL A 299 -30.09 -15.46 -58.66
CA VAL A 299 -31.06 -16.54 -58.84
C VAL A 299 -30.90 -17.16 -60.24
N LYS A 300 -30.84 -18.49 -60.32
CA LYS A 300 -30.74 -19.23 -61.59
C LYS A 300 -31.96 -20.10 -61.81
N ALA A 301 -32.64 -19.90 -62.94
CA ALA A 301 -33.79 -20.71 -63.37
C ALA A 301 -33.42 -21.67 -64.50
N LYS A 302 -33.94 -22.90 -64.45
CA LYS A 302 -33.67 -23.96 -65.43
C LYS A 302 -34.94 -24.74 -65.78
N ASN A 303 -35.13 -25.06 -67.06
CA ASN A 303 -36.10 -26.07 -67.52
C ASN A 303 -35.34 -27.36 -67.83
N ASN A 304 -35.68 -28.47 -67.17
CA ASN A 304 -35.02 -29.77 -67.37
C ASN A 304 -33.47 -29.73 -67.38
N GLY A 305 -32.88 -28.88 -66.53
CA GLY A 305 -31.43 -28.66 -66.39
C GLY A 305 -30.82 -27.61 -67.32
N VAL A 306 -31.48 -27.28 -68.44
CA VAL A 306 -31.07 -26.24 -69.39
C VAL A 306 -31.42 -24.86 -68.85
N GLU A 307 -30.57 -23.85 -69.06
CA GLU A 307 -30.81 -22.48 -68.59
C GLU A 307 -31.86 -21.76 -69.45
N LEU A 308 -32.55 -20.78 -68.86
CA LEU A 308 -33.63 -20.05 -69.51
C LEU A 308 -33.14 -19.33 -70.80
N PRO A 309 -33.81 -19.50 -71.96
CA PRO A 309 -33.45 -18.80 -73.19
C PRO A 309 -33.51 -17.27 -73.07
N THR A 310 -32.60 -16.57 -73.75
CA THR A 310 -32.38 -15.11 -73.63
C THR A 310 -33.51 -14.23 -74.15
N ASN A 311 -34.49 -14.78 -74.87
CA ASN A 311 -35.70 -14.05 -75.25
C ASN A 311 -36.73 -13.95 -74.09
N TYR A 312 -36.51 -14.66 -72.99
CA TYR A 312 -37.36 -14.60 -71.80
C TYR A 312 -36.66 -13.89 -70.63
N GLU A 313 -37.44 -13.12 -69.86
CA GLU A 313 -36.97 -12.42 -68.66
C GLU A 313 -37.72 -12.91 -67.40
N LEU A 314 -36.98 -13.14 -66.31
CA LEU A 314 -37.53 -13.37 -64.97
C LEU A 314 -37.83 -12.04 -64.29
N VAL A 315 -39.10 -11.70 -64.12
CA VAL A 315 -39.53 -10.48 -63.44
C VAL A 315 -39.95 -10.81 -62.02
N PHE A 316 -39.14 -10.42 -61.03
CA PHE A 316 -39.44 -10.61 -59.61
C PHE A 316 -40.38 -9.50 -59.10
N SER A 317 -41.59 -9.87 -58.67
CA SER A 317 -42.49 -8.96 -57.95
C SER A 317 -42.24 -8.96 -56.44
N GLU A 318 -41.61 -10.00 -55.90
CA GLU A 318 -41.22 -10.08 -54.49
C GLU A 318 -39.96 -10.94 -54.32
N PHE A 319 -39.10 -10.58 -53.36
CA PHE A 319 -37.88 -11.31 -53.00
C PHE A 319 -37.55 -11.01 -51.52
N LYS A 320 -38.09 -11.80 -50.59
CA LYS A 320 -37.96 -11.59 -49.14
C LYS A 320 -36.99 -12.58 -48.52
N THR A 321 -36.04 -12.07 -47.75
CA THR A 321 -35.29 -12.85 -46.76
C THR A 321 -36.16 -13.01 -45.51
N GLU A 322 -36.89 -14.11 -45.39
CA GLU A 322 -37.79 -14.31 -44.25
C GLU A 322 -37.07 -14.87 -43.02
N GLY A 323 -37.23 -14.16 -41.90
CA GLY A 323 -36.79 -14.55 -40.56
C GLY A 323 -35.34 -14.21 -40.22
N GLU A 324 -35.09 -13.97 -38.93
CA GLU A 324 -33.71 -13.96 -38.41
C GLU A 324 -33.11 -15.37 -38.47
N HIS A 325 -33.93 -16.41 -38.27
CA HIS A 325 -33.73 -17.78 -38.73
C HIS A 325 -35.10 -18.40 -39.11
N PRO A 326 -35.42 -18.61 -40.41
CA PRO A 326 -34.94 -19.81 -41.13
C PRO A 326 -33.81 -19.56 -42.15
N LYS A 327 -33.62 -20.50 -43.10
CA LYS A 327 -32.48 -20.53 -44.05
C LYS A 327 -32.92 -20.39 -45.51
N LYS A 328 -33.98 -19.61 -45.76
CA LYS A 328 -34.64 -19.53 -47.07
C LYS A 328 -34.99 -18.11 -47.51
N ILE A 329 -35.08 -17.95 -48.83
CA ILE A 329 -35.64 -16.78 -49.50
C ILE A 329 -36.94 -17.22 -50.15
N ASP A 330 -37.99 -16.46 -49.91
CA ASP A 330 -39.29 -16.62 -50.56
C ASP A 330 -39.46 -15.49 -51.58
N ALA A 331 -39.85 -15.84 -52.81
CA ALA A 331 -39.92 -14.91 -53.93
C ALA A 331 -41.11 -15.20 -54.83
N ILE A 332 -41.57 -14.18 -55.55
CA ILE A 332 -42.65 -14.27 -56.54
C ILE A 332 -42.11 -13.78 -57.87
N VAL A 333 -42.24 -14.61 -58.91
CA VAL A 333 -41.62 -14.41 -60.22
C VAL A 333 -42.66 -14.57 -61.35
N LYS A 334 -42.48 -13.80 -62.42
CA LYS A 334 -43.19 -13.92 -63.71
C LYS A 334 -42.20 -14.14 -64.85
N LEU A 335 -42.69 -14.66 -65.97
CA LEU A 335 -41.94 -14.79 -67.22
C LEU A 335 -42.50 -13.81 -68.27
N ARG A 336 -41.63 -12.98 -68.85
CA ARG A 336 -41.95 -12.12 -70.00
C ARG A 336 -41.35 -12.72 -71.27
N ASP A 337 -42.11 -12.77 -72.36
CA ASP A 337 -41.54 -12.90 -73.71
C ASP A 337 -41.21 -11.50 -74.25
N ASN A 338 -39.93 -11.25 -74.49
CA ASN A 338 -39.43 -9.96 -74.93
C ASN A 338 -39.75 -9.66 -76.40
N ALA A 339 -40.21 -10.64 -77.19
CA ALA A 339 -40.55 -10.45 -78.60
C ALA A 339 -41.93 -9.80 -78.83
N ASN A 340 -42.91 -10.09 -77.97
CA ASN A 340 -44.28 -9.56 -78.08
C ASN A 340 -44.81 -8.89 -76.79
N ASN A 341 -43.99 -8.80 -75.74
CA ASN A 341 -44.34 -8.27 -74.41
C ASN A 341 -45.47 -9.00 -73.68
N THR A 342 -45.83 -10.22 -74.10
CA THR A 342 -46.75 -11.06 -73.33
C THR A 342 -46.07 -11.53 -72.05
N ILE A 343 -46.79 -11.48 -70.92
CA ILE A 343 -46.28 -11.83 -69.60
C ILE A 343 -47.18 -12.92 -69.00
N SER A 344 -46.56 -13.95 -68.44
CA SER A 344 -47.26 -15.01 -67.72
C SER A 344 -47.95 -14.53 -66.44
N ASP A 345 -48.76 -15.42 -65.87
CA ASP A 345 -49.17 -15.36 -64.48
C ASP A 345 -47.96 -15.46 -63.53
N ALA A 346 -48.17 -15.15 -62.25
CA ALA A 346 -47.15 -15.18 -61.22
C ALA A 346 -47.00 -16.59 -60.60
N ARG A 347 -45.76 -16.94 -60.23
CA ARG A 347 -45.42 -18.17 -59.51
C ARG A 347 -44.58 -17.84 -58.28
N SER A 348 -44.95 -18.42 -57.13
CA SER A 348 -44.14 -18.36 -55.90
C SER A 348 -43.04 -19.44 -55.92
N ILE A 349 -41.86 -19.10 -55.41
CA ILE A 349 -40.68 -19.98 -55.36
C ILE A 349 -39.96 -19.85 -54.00
N GLU A 350 -39.31 -20.94 -53.57
CA GLU A 350 -38.46 -20.98 -52.38
C GLU A 350 -37.00 -21.29 -52.80
N ILE A 351 -36.03 -20.66 -52.14
CA ILE A 351 -34.60 -20.90 -52.37
C ILE A 351 -33.85 -21.08 -51.04
N THR A 352 -33.07 -22.16 -50.90
CA THR A 352 -32.45 -22.56 -49.62
C THR A 352 -30.93 -22.80 -49.73
N GLY A 353 -30.27 -23.01 -48.59
CA GLY A 353 -28.88 -23.52 -48.53
C GLY A 353 -27.80 -22.54 -48.03
N PHE A 354 -28.20 -21.43 -47.40
CA PHE A 354 -27.29 -20.35 -46.98
C PHE A 354 -26.36 -20.67 -45.79
N LYS A 355 -25.27 -19.91 -45.66
CA LYS A 355 -24.27 -20.05 -44.57
C LYS A 355 -24.90 -19.79 -43.19
N LYS A 356 -24.58 -20.66 -42.23
CA LYS A 356 -25.02 -20.56 -40.81
C LYS A 356 -24.04 -19.70 -39.98
N TYR A 357 -24.53 -19.16 -38.87
CA TYR A 357 -23.81 -18.52 -37.76
C TYR A 357 -24.67 -18.61 -36.49
N GLN A 358 -24.12 -18.34 -35.31
CA GLN A 358 -24.88 -18.37 -34.04
C GLN A 358 -25.57 -17.05 -33.67
N THR A 359 -26.70 -17.12 -32.95
CA THR A 359 -27.41 -15.94 -32.43
C THR A 359 -26.72 -15.29 -31.22
N PRO A 360 -27.06 -14.02 -30.89
CA PRO A 360 -26.76 -13.44 -29.58
C PRO A 360 -27.27 -14.30 -28.42
N GLU A 361 -28.44 -14.93 -28.53
CA GLU A 361 -29.03 -15.78 -27.47
C GLU A 361 -28.22 -17.07 -27.22
N GLU A 362 -27.70 -17.71 -28.27
CA GLU A 362 -26.80 -18.86 -28.14
C GLU A 362 -25.45 -18.45 -27.53
N LEU A 363 -24.92 -17.28 -27.91
CA LEU A 363 -23.71 -16.71 -27.33
C LEU A 363 -23.94 -16.32 -25.85
N ASN A 364 -25.11 -15.79 -25.51
CA ASN A 364 -25.52 -15.46 -24.14
C ASN A 364 -25.71 -16.72 -23.28
N THR A 365 -26.23 -17.80 -23.86
CA THR A 365 -26.35 -19.10 -23.18
C THR A 365 -24.96 -19.64 -22.81
N TYR A 366 -23.99 -19.54 -23.72
CA TYR A 366 -22.62 -20.03 -23.49
C TYR A 366 -21.75 -19.07 -22.64
N ILE A 367 -21.85 -17.74 -22.77
CA ILE A 367 -21.06 -16.81 -21.93
C ILE A 367 -21.40 -16.94 -20.44
N ASN A 368 -22.64 -17.36 -20.12
CA ASN A 368 -23.07 -17.64 -18.76
C ASN A 368 -22.50 -18.93 -18.15
N GLN A 369 -21.81 -19.77 -18.94
CA GLN A 369 -21.14 -21.01 -18.51
C GLN A 369 -19.62 -20.87 -18.36
N ILE A 370 -19.07 -19.66 -18.59
CA ILE A 370 -17.63 -19.40 -18.53
C ILE A 370 -17.19 -19.19 -17.07
N GLU A 371 -16.22 -19.98 -16.63
CA GLU A 371 -15.48 -19.78 -15.39
C GLU A 371 -14.14 -19.08 -15.65
N LEU A 372 -13.87 -18.00 -14.92
CA LEU A 372 -12.60 -17.29 -14.91
C LEU A 372 -11.94 -17.34 -13.52
N ASP A 373 -10.62 -17.35 -13.46
CA ASP A 373 -9.86 -17.38 -12.20
C ASP A 373 -8.44 -16.79 -12.40
N VAL A 374 -7.61 -16.74 -11.37
CA VAL A 374 -6.19 -16.32 -11.46
C VAL A 374 -5.27 -17.33 -10.79
N ALA A 375 -4.17 -17.67 -11.47
CA ALA A 375 -3.15 -18.59 -10.95
C ALA A 375 -2.51 -18.02 -9.66
N ASN A 376 -2.37 -18.87 -8.63
CA ASN A 376 -1.72 -18.54 -7.36
C ASN A 376 -2.26 -17.26 -6.66
N LYS A 377 -3.52 -16.87 -6.91
CA LYS A 377 -4.12 -15.61 -6.42
C LYS A 377 -3.96 -15.34 -4.93
N SER A 378 -3.99 -16.37 -4.08
CA SER A 378 -3.76 -16.25 -2.63
C SER A 378 -2.36 -15.75 -2.24
N SER A 379 -1.40 -15.74 -3.17
CA SER A 379 -0.05 -15.17 -3.02
C SER A 379 0.15 -13.84 -3.77
N GLU A 380 -0.83 -13.39 -4.56
CA GLU A 380 -0.72 -12.28 -5.51
C GLU A 380 -1.67 -11.13 -5.13
N TYR A 381 -1.23 -9.87 -5.33
CA TYR A 381 -2.06 -8.69 -5.02
C TYR A 381 -2.89 -8.26 -6.24
N ILE A 382 -4.12 -7.74 -6.02
CA ILE A 382 -4.96 -7.25 -7.13
C ILE A 382 -4.31 -6.10 -7.92
N SER A 383 -3.39 -5.35 -7.30
CA SER A 383 -2.57 -4.33 -7.96
C SER A 383 -1.79 -4.88 -9.16
N ASN A 384 -1.34 -6.14 -9.07
CA ASN A 384 -0.42 -6.77 -10.00
C ASN A 384 -1.16 -7.43 -11.19
N ILE A 385 -2.47 -7.62 -11.08
CA ILE A 385 -3.31 -8.12 -12.17
C ILE A 385 -3.64 -6.95 -13.11
N ASN A 386 -3.01 -6.94 -14.28
CA ASN A 386 -3.06 -5.81 -15.23
C ASN A 386 -3.35 -6.25 -16.68
N ASN A 387 -3.21 -7.53 -17.00
CA ASN A 387 -3.31 -8.04 -18.36
C ASN A 387 -4.22 -9.27 -18.46
N GLN A 388 -4.96 -9.39 -19.56
CA GLN A 388 -5.84 -10.53 -19.86
C GLN A 388 -5.15 -11.90 -19.74
N ASN A 389 -3.83 -11.98 -19.99
CA ASN A 389 -3.06 -13.21 -19.96
C ASN A 389 -2.87 -13.77 -18.53
N GLN A 390 -3.18 -12.97 -17.49
CA GLN A 390 -3.16 -13.39 -16.09
C GLN A 390 -4.50 -14.05 -15.67
N ILE A 391 -5.56 -13.90 -16.49
CA ILE A 391 -6.88 -14.47 -16.23
C ILE A 391 -6.97 -15.87 -16.88
N LEU A 392 -7.03 -16.90 -16.05
CA LEU A 392 -7.30 -18.27 -16.46
C LEU A 392 -8.74 -18.41 -16.94
N ARG A 393 -8.95 -19.19 -18.01
CA ARG A 393 -10.26 -19.47 -18.59
C ARG A 393 -10.54 -20.97 -18.45
N LYS A 394 -11.25 -21.40 -17.40
CA LYS A 394 -11.36 -22.83 -17.04
C LYS A 394 -12.22 -23.63 -18.02
N THR A 395 -13.36 -23.08 -18.44
CA THR A 395 -14.37 -23.77 -19.26
C THR A 395 -14.46 -23.24 -20.71
N PHE A 396 -13.48 -22.47 -21.18
CA PHE A 396 -13.58 -21.74 -22.45
C PHE A 396 -13.06 -22.52 -23.67
N ASP A 397 -13.96 -22.87 -24.58
CA ASP A 397 -13.65 -23.41 -25.91
C ASP A 397 -13.06 -22.33 -26.85
N ASN A 398 -11.73 -22.25 -26.86
CA ASN A 398 -10.96 -21.39 -27.77
C ASN A 398 -10.95 -21.88 -29.24
N SER A 399 -11.56 -23.03 -29.56
CA SER A 399 -11.67 -23.53 -30.94
C SER A 399 -12.85 -22.88 -31.68
N LYS A 400 -14.00 -22.77 -31.01
CA LYS A 400 -15.25 -22.21 -31.56
C LYS A 400 -15.43 -20.71 -31.29
N TYR A 401 -15.04 -20.24 -30.11
CA TYR A 401 -15.32 -18.86 -29.66
C TYR A 401 -14.04 -18.04 -29.45
N GLU A 402 -14.20 -16.73 -29.44
CA GLU A 402 -13.17 -15.79 -29.00
C GLU A 402 -13.76 -14.65 -28.15
N ILE A 403 -12.97 -14.16 -27.20
CA ILE A 403 -13.32 -13.01 -26.36
C ILE A 403 -13.05 -11.73 -27.17
N ASP A 404 -13.97 -10.77 -27.13
CA ASP A 404 -13.75 -9.46 -27.73
C ASP A 404 -12.89 -8.57 -26.82
N LEU A 405 -11.61 -8.50 -27.15
CA LEU A 405 -10.60 -7.78 -26.37
C LEU A 405 -10.87 -6.26 -26.31
N SER A 406 -11.68 -5.70 -27.22
CA SER A 406 -12.09 -4.28 -27.15
C SER A 406 -13.04 -3.97 -25.98
N THR A 407 -13.60 -5.00 -25.35
CA THR A 407 -14.52 -4.91 -24.20
C THR A 407 -13.95 -5.51 -22.92
N PHE A 408 -12.72 -6.03 -22.97
CA PHE A 408 -12.12 -6.76 -21.86
C PHE A 408 -11.52 -5.81 -20.83
N VAL A 409 -12.16 -5.70 -19.66
CA VAL A 409 -11.75 -4.77 -18.58
C VAL A 409 -11.55 -5.55 -17.28
N ILE A 410 -10.42 -5.29 -16.61
CA ILE A 410 -10.15 -5.77 -15.25
C ILE A 410 -10.36 -4.58 -14.30
N GLU A 411 -11.46 -4.62 -13.56
CA GLU A 411 -11.80 -3.65 -12.52
C GLU A 411 -11.28 -4.15 -11.17
N LYS A 412 -10.53 -3.31 -10.44
CA LYS A 412 -9.95 -3.64 -9.13
C LYS A 412 -10.89 -3.09 -8.05
N LEU A 413 -11.37 -3.95 -7.15
CA LEU A 413 -12.42 -3.58 -6.21
C LEU A 413 -11.85 -2.96 -4.93
N SER A 414 -12.65 -2.08 -4.31
CA SER A 414 -12.30 -1.40 -3.05
C SER A 414 -12.28 -2.30 -1.82
N ASP A 415 -12.60 -3.60 -1.97
CA ASP A 415 -12.34 -4.61 -0.94
C ASP A 415 -10.86 -5.06 -0.89
N LEU A 416 -10.05 -4.63 -1.86
CA LEU A 416 -8.61 -4.85 -2.02
C LEU A 416 -8.18 -6.33 -2.16
N VAL A 417 -9.12 -7.27 -2.21
CA VAL A 417 -8.87 -8.72 -2.32
C VAL A 417 -9.69 -9.39 -3.43
N SER A 418 -10.33 -8.58 -4.28
CA SER A 418 -11.12 -9.04 -5.42
C SER A 418 -10.96 -8.16 -6.67
N ILE A 419 -11.25 -8.75 -7.82
CA ILE A 419 -11.39 -8.06 -9.11
C ILE A 419 -12.70 -8.46 -9.79
N ASN A 420 -13.24 -7.57 -10.62
CA ASN A 420 -14.26 -7.91 -11.61
C ASN A 420 -13.59 -8.02 -12.99
N VAL A 421 -13.89 -9.07 -13.74
CA VAL A 421 -13.52 -9.19 -15.15
C VAL A 421 -14.78 -9.01 -15.99
N HIS A 422 -14.77 -7.97 -16.83
CA HIS A 422 -15.86 -7.60 -17.74
C HIS A 422 -15.48 -7.97 -19.17
N PHE A 423 -16.34 -8.63 -19.93
CA PHE A 423 -16.06 -9.05 -21.32
C PHE A 423 -17.34 -9.47 -22.08
N ARG A 424 -17.29 -9.42 -23.42
CA ARG A 424 -18.22 -10.16 -24.30
C ARG A 424 -17.48 -11.14 -25.21
N ILE A 425 -18.21 -12.01 -25.89
CA ILE A 425 -17.67 -13.04 -26.79
C ILE A 425 -18.31 -12.98 -28.19
N LYS A 426 -17.69 -13.65 -29.16
CA LYS A 426 -18.25 -13.92 -30.50
C LYS A 426 -17.83 -15.28 -31.05
N GLU A 427 -18.55 -15.76 -32.05
CA GLU A 427 -18.19 -16.94 -32.84
C GLU A 427 -16.99 -16.62 -33.76
N LYS A 428 -15.94 -17.43 -33.69
CA LYS A 428 -14.61 -17.13 -34.26
C LYS A 428 -14.57 -17.00 -35.79
N ASN A 429 -15.54 -17.60 -36.49
CA ASN A 429 -15.72 -17.51 -37.95
C ASN A 429 -17.18 -17.13 -38.33
N GLY A 430 -17.93 -16.58 -37.38
CA GLY A 430 -19.34 -16.23 -37.50
C GLY A 430 -19.60 -14.97 -38.34
N ARG A 431 -20.78 -14.39 -38.19
CA ARG A 431 -21.14 -13.13 -38.86
C ARG A 431 -20.52 -11.93 -38.11
N PRO A 432 -19.76 -11.04 -38.77
CA PRO A 432 -19.24 -9.83 -38.13
C PRO A 432 -20.35 -8.96 -37.53
N GLY A 433 -20.09 -8.36 -36.37
CA GLY A 433 -21.06 -7.54 -35.65
C GLY A 433 -21.98 -8.31 -34.68
N ILE A 434 -21.99 -9.65 -34.72
CA ILE A 434 -22.72 -10.49 -33.75
C ILE A 434 -21.83 -10.79 -32.55
N TYR A 435 -22.34 -10.54 -31.35
CA TYR A 435 -21.69 -10.74 -30.06
C TYR A 435 -22.69 -11.23 -29.01
N SER A 436 -22.20 -11.70 -27.87
CA SER A 436 -22.97 -11.77 -26.63
C SER A 436 -23.19 -10.38 -26.01
N ASP A 437 -24.05 -10.34 -25.00
CA ASP A 437 -24.10 -9.33 -23.95
C ASP A 437 -22.73 -9.20 -23.25
N GLN A 438 -22.55 -8.09 -22.54
CA GLN A 438 -21.40 -7.88 -21.64
C GLN A 438 -21.62 -8.68 -20.34
N LYS A 439 -20.71 -9.62 -20.06
CA LYS A 439 -20.69 -10.41 -18.82
C LYS A 439 -19.66 -9.84 -17.84
N THR A 440 -20.02 -9.79 -16.56
CA THR A 440 -19.10 -9.55 -15.45
C THR A 440 -18.94 -10.83 -14.63
N ILE A 441 -17.72 -11.15 -14.22
CA ILE A 441 -17.39 -12.24 -13.28
C ILE A 441 -16.50 -11.68 -12.18
N LYS A 442 -16.90 -11.83 -10.92
CA LYS A 442 -16.04 -11.52 -9.76
C LYS A 442 -15.06 -12.65 -9.54
N ILE A 443 -13.78 -12.32 -9.33
CA ILE A 443 -12.74 -13.24 -8.86
C ILE A 443 -12.26 -12.70 -7.51
N ASP A 444 -12.30 -13.53 -6.48
CA ASP A 444 -11.94 -13.21 -5.09
C ASP A 444 -10.79 -14.09 -4.59
N GLY A 445 -10.39 -13.93 -3.32
CA GLY A 445 -9.36 -14.75 -2.68
C GLY A 445 -7.92 -14.34 -3.01
N PHE A 446 -7.70 -13.06 -3.35
CA PHE A 446 -6.36 -12.51 -3.54
C PHE A 446 -5.64 -12.24 -2.21
N LYS A 447 -4.31 -12.13 -2.25
CA LYS A 447 -3.49 -11.83 -1.07
C LYS A 447 -3.85 -10.47 -0.48
N MET A 448 -4.01 -10.41 0.85
CA MET A 448 -4.36 -9.17 1.56
C MET A 448 -3.19 -8.17 1.54
N PRO A 449 -3.33 -6.95 1.00
CA PRO A 449 -2.28 -5.94 1.09
C PRO A 449 -2.16 -5.39 2.52
N GLN A 450 -0.97 -4.89 2.90
CA GLN A 450 -0.71 -4.40 4.27
C GLN A 450 -1.72 -3.32 4.69
N GLU A 451 -2.07 -2.39 3.79
CA GLU A 451 -3.05 -1.33 4.05
C GLU A 451 -4.42 -1.84 4.51
N LEU A 452 -4.84 -3.03 4.06
CA LEU A 452 -6.08 -3.66 4.49
C LEU A 452 -5.92 -4.31 5.86
N ILE A 453 -4.79 -4.98 6.14
CA ILE A 453 -4.47 -5.49 7.50
C ILE A 453 -4.51 -4.33 8.50
N GLU A 454 -3.90 -3.19 8.17
CA GLU A 454 -3.92 -1.96 8.96
C GLU A 454 -5.34 -1.37 9.11
N SER A 455 -6.16 -1.37 8.06
CA SER A 455 -7.55 -0.89 8.11
C SER A 455 -8.45 -1.79 8.97
N LEU A 456 -8.26 -3.11 8.92
CA LEU A 456 -8.99 -4.06 9.77
C LEU A 456 -8.53 -3.96 11.23
N ALA A 457 -7.23 -3.81 11.48
CA ALA A 457 -6.68 -3.56 12.82
C ALA A 457 -7.34 -2.34 13.49
N GLN A 458 -7.55 -1.25 12.74
CA GLN A 458 -8.21 -0.03 13.22
C GLN A 458 -9.70 -0.21 13.52
N LYS A 459 -10.38 -1.20 12.92
CA LYS A 459 -11.82 -1.46 13.13
C LYS A 459 -12.10 -2.30 14.38
N VAL A 460 -11.14 -3.11 14.84
CA VAL A 460 -11.24 -3.87 16.10
C VAL A 460 -11.65 -2.94 17.26
N ARG A 461 -12.60 -3.41 18.06
CA ARG A 461 -13.11 -2.72 19.25
C ARG A 461 -12.98 -3.62 20.48
N PHE A 462 -12.82 -2.95 21.62
CA PHE A 462 -12.75 -3.58 22.93
C PHE A 462 -13.68 -2.83 23.86
N ASP A 463 -14.34 -3.55 24.77
CA ASP A 463 -15.10 -2.95 25.87
C ASP A 463 -15.08 -3.89 27.10
N VAL A 464 -15.77 -3.53 28.18
CA VAL A 464 -15.85 -4.31 29.42
C VAL A 464 -17.28 -4.26 29.96
N THR A 465 -17.89 -5.44 30.15
CA THR A 465 -19.21 -5.60 30.79
C THR A 465 -19.23 -4.89 32.14
N ASP A 466 -20.29 -4.15 32.44
CA ASP A 466 -20.51 -3.49 33.74
C ASP A 466 -19.35 -2.58 34.20
N LYS A 467 -18.57 -2.02 33.28
CA LYS A 467 -17.42 -1.14 33.62
C LYS A 467 -17.76 -0.01 34.57
N SER A 468 -18.97 0.54 34.51
CA SER A 468 -19.46 1.58 35.43
C SER A 468 -19.61 1.14 36.88
N SER A 469 -19.51 -0.16 37.19
CA SER A 469 -19.43 -0.70 38.56
C SER A 469 -18.06 -1.30 38.91
N LYS A 470 -17.06 -1.15 38.05
CA LYS A 470 -15.68 -1.66 38.20
C LYS A 470 -14.71 -0.50 38.24
N MET A 471 -13.67 -0.55 39.07
CA MET A 471 -12.62 0.47 39.05
C MET A 471 -11.62 0.17 37.94
N ALA A 472 -11.08 1.19 37.28
CA ALA A 472 -10.10 1.00 36.20
C ALA A 472 -8.84 0.22 36.66
N TYR A 473 -8.51 0.29 37.97
CA TYR A 473 -7.40 -0.50 38.52
C TYR A 473 -7.66 -2.01 38.62
N ASP A 474 -8.91 -2.47 38.65
CA ASP A 474 -9.23 -3.90 38.81
C ASP A 474 -8.94 -4.70 37.52
N LEU A 475 -8.77 -3.99 36.40
CA LEU A 475 -8.51 -4.51 35.05
C LEU A 475 -7.01 -4.44 34.66
N TRP A 476 -6.11 -3.99 35.54
CA TRP A 476 -4.66 -3.96 35.30
C TRP A 476 -4.14 -5.30 34.78
N ASP A 477 -3.58 -5.31 33.57
CA ASP A 477 -3.00 -6.46 32.89
C ASP A 477 -3.95 -7.66 32.66
N LYS A 478 -5.27 -7.47 32.80
CA LYS A 478 -6.30 -8.51 32.66
C LYS A 478 -6.97 -8.55 31.29
N TYR A 479 -6.24 -8.91 30.23
CA TYR A 479 -6.83 -9.02 28.88
C TYR A 479 -7.95 -10.09 28.77
N ASN A 480 -7.98 -11.07 29.67
CA ASN A 480 -9.04 -12.07 29.75
C ASN A 480 -10.40 -11.52 30.23
N GLU A 481 -10.44 -10.33 30.85
CA GLU A 481 -11.67 -9.64 31.28
C GLU A 481 -12.11 -8.56 30.27
N ILE A 482 -11.50 -8.51 29.08
CA ILE A 482 -11.83 -7.57 27.99
C ILE A 482 -12.69 -8.25 26.91
N GLU A 483 -13.83 -7.64 26.59
CA GLU A 483 -14.68 -8.05 25.47
C GLU A 483 -14.04 -7.68 24.12
N LYS A 484 -14.24 -8.54 23.11
CA LYS A 484 -13.61 -8.44 21.79
C LYS A 484 -14.70 -8.28 20.75
N LEU A 485 -14.79 -7.10 20.15
CA LEU A 485 -15.87 -6.69 19.25
C LEU A 485 -15.31 -6.38 17.85
N ASP A 486 -16.13 -6.64 16.84
CA ASP A 486 -15.88 -6.25 15.44
C ASP A 486 -14.54 -6.76 14.84
N ILE A 487 -14.09 -7.96 15.24
CA ILE A 487 -12.93 -8.65 14.64
C ILE A 487 -13.35 -9.31 13.31
N ASP A 488 -12.74 -8.87 12.21
CA ASP A 488 -12.90 -9.48 10.87
C ASP A 488 -12.27 -10.89 10.83
N PRO A 489 -12.95 -11.93 10.32
CA PRO A 489 -12.47 -13.32 10.35
C PRO A 489 -11.19 -13.58 9.54
N ARG A 490 -10.75 -12.64 8.70
CA ARG A 490 -9.49 -12.72 7.96
C ARG A 490 -8.26 -12.38 8.81
N ILE A 491 -8.45 -11.82 9.99
CA ILE A 491 -7.39 -11.48 10.94
C ILE A 491 -7.55 -12.19 12.29
N SER A 492 -6.47 -12.26 13.07
CA SER A 492 -6.47 -12.66 14.48
C SER A 492 -5.61 -11.72 15.30
N ILE A 493 -5.89 -11.58 16.59
CA ILE A 493 -5.07 -10.78 17.50
C ILE A 493 -3.76 -11.52 17.79
N VAL A 494 -2.64 -10.79 17.78
CA VAL A 494 -1.31 -11.33 18.09
C VAL A 494 -1.09 -11.29 19.60
N ASP A 495 -0.58 -12.40 20.14
CA ASP A 495 -0.25 -12.61 21.55
C ASP A 495 -1.37 -12.21 22.52
N THR A 496 -1.00 -11.79 23.74
CA THR A 496 -1.90 -11.20 24.73
C THR A 496 -1.69 -9.68 24.75
N PRO A 497 -2.62 -8.88 24.21
CA PRO A 497 -2.63 -7.43 24.33
C PRO A 497 -2.40 -6.93 25.76
N SER A 498 -1.65 -5.84 25.88
CA SER A 498 -1.41 -5.19 27.16
C SER A 498 -2.61 -4.33 27.55
N VAL A 499 -3.06 -4.44 28.80
CA VAL A 499 -4.18 -3.67 29.35
C VAL A 499 -3.66 -2.83 30.50
N LYS A 500 -3.70 -1.50 30.35
CA LYS A 500 -3.13 -0.58 31.34
C LYS A 500 -4.13 0.49 31.75
N GLN A 501 -4.23 0.80 33.04
CA GLN A 501 -4.93 1.99 33.48
C GLN A 501 -4.15 3.23 33.05
N THR A 502 -4.79 4.10 32.26
CA THR A 502 -4.17 5.31 31.71
C THR A 502 -4.71 6.59 32.34
N ASP A 503 -5.85 6.53 33.02
CA ASP A 503 -6.48 7.64 33.74
C ASP A 503 -7.37 7.10 34.88
N ALA A 504 -8.01 7.98 35.66
CA ALA A 504 -8.89 7.61 36.78
C ALA A 504 -10.00 6.62 36.36
N ASN A 505 -10.70 6.90 35.26
CA ASN A 505 -11.83 6.12 34.77
C ASN A 505 -11.58 5.46 33.39
N LYS A 506 -10.32 5.20 33.04
CA LYS A 506 -9.90 4.73 31.71
C LYS A 506 -8.83 3.65 31.75
N ILE A 507 -8.98 2.65 30.88
CA ILE A 507 -7.93 1.69 30.54
C ILE A 507 -7.62 1.76 29.04
N THR A 508 -6.37 1.52 28.67
CA THR A 508 -5.93 1.40 27.28
C THR A 508 -5.52 -0.03 26.98
N VAL A 509 -6.15 -0.62 25.96
CA VAL A 509 -5.78 -1.93 25.39
C VAL A 509 -4.82 -1.69 24.22
N THR A 510 -3.63 -2.27 24.27
CA THR A 510 -2.59 -2.12 23.23
C THR A 510 -2.26 -3.47 22.60
N TYR A 511 -2.41 -3.57 21.28
CA TYR A 511 -2.52 -4.82 20.53
C TYR A 511 -1.89 -4.72 19.13
N LYS A 512 -1.74 -5.88 18.48
CA LYS A 512 -1.57 -6.03 17.03
C LYS A 512 -2.60 -7.04 16.52
N VAL A 513 -2.78 -7.08 15.20
CA VAL A 513 -3.47 -8.18 14.52
C VAL A 513 -2.55 -8.77 13.45
N LYS A 514 -2.83 -10.00 12.99
CA LYS A 514 -2.14 -10.63 11.86
C LYS A 514 -3.11 -11.19 10.83
N ASP A 515 -2.66 -11.26 9.59
CA ASP A 515 -3.33 -12.00 8.50
C ASP A 515 -3.37 -13.50 8.85
N ASN A 516 -4.57 -14.10 8.84
CA ASN A 516 -4.75 -15.52 9.14
C ASN A 516 -4.19 -16.46 8.04
N SER A 517 -3.90 -15.93 6.85
CA SER A 517 -3.39 -16.72 5.71
C SER A 517 -1.86 -16.81 5.65
N ASP A 518 -1.12 -15.77 6.06
CA ASP A 518 0.35 -15.76 5.99
C ASP A 518 1.08 -15.15 7.19
N ASN A 519 0.37 -14.85 8.28
CA ASN A 519 0.90 -14.35 9.55
C ASN A 519 1.61 -12.98 9.50
N ARG A 520 1.48 -12.18 8.44
CA ARG A 520 1.94 -10.78 8.47
C ARG A 520 1.16 -9.98 9.51
N GLU A 521 1.89 -9.27 10.36
CA GLU A 521 1.32 -8.44 11.44
C GLU A 521 1.01 -7.02 10.97
N SER A 522 0.06 -6.38 11.65
CA SER A 522 -0.09 -4.92 11.66
C SER A 522 0.99 -4.27 12.52
N LYS A 523 1.17 -2.94 12.38
CA LYS A 523 1.80 -2.15 13.46
C LYS A 523 0.96 -2.23 14.75
N THR A 524 1.55 -1.79 15.86
CA THR A 524 0.87 -1.69 17.15
C THR A 524 -0.22 -0.62 17.14
N TYR A 525 -1.38 -0.95 17.70
CA TYR A 525 -2.51 -0.04 17.92
C TYR A 525 -2.89 0.02 19.39
N SER A 526 -3.53 1.12 19.80
CA SER A 526 -4.07 1.31 21.14
C SER A 526 -5.53 1.77 21.06
N LYS A 527 -6.38 1.28 21.96
CA LYS A 527 -7.80 1.63 22.10
C LYS A 527 -8.08 1.97 23.56
N VAL A 528 -8.70 3.12 23.81
CA VAL A 528 -9.10 3.52 25.17
C VAL A 528 -10.52 3.04 25.43
N ILE A 529 -10.74 2.42 26.58
CA ILE A 529 -12.05 2.07 27.12
C ILE A 529 -12.30 3.03 28.29
N GLU A 530 -13.33 3.86 28.16
CA GLU A 530 -13.71 4.86 29.16
C GLU A 530 -15.05 4.51 29.82
N GLY A 531 -15.34 5.15 30.95
CA GLY A 531 -16.59 4.98 31.70
C GLY A 531 -16.51 3.96 32.84
N PHE A 532 -15.32 3.74 33.39
CA PHE A 532 -15.15 2.98 34.64
C PHE A 532 -15.69 3.77 35.84
N ASN A 533 -15.99 3.05 36.94
CA ASN A 533 -16.37 3.68 38.20
C ASN A 533 -15.27 4.61 38.74
N THR A 534 -15.66 5.58 39.57
CA THR A 534 -14.74 6.46 40.29
C THR A 534 -15.02 6.46 41.79
N SER A 535 -14.02 6.79 42.59
CA SER A 535 -14.08 6.84 44.05
C SER A 535 -13.20 7.97 44.59
N SER A 536 -13.52 8.44 45.79
CA SER A 536 -12.71 9.36 46.61
C SER A 536 -12.29 8.72 47.95
N GLU A 537 -12.30 7.39 48.02
CA GLU A 537 -11.91 6.60 49.18
C GLU A 537 -10.47 6.93 49.61
N ASN A 538 -10.23 7.03 50.92
CA ASN A 538 -8.95 7.39 51.55
C ASN A 538 -8.38 8.79 51.20
N GLU A 539 -8.98 9.55 50.26
CA GLU A 539 -8.52 10.89 49.88
C GLU A 539 -8.71 11.94 50.99
N PHE A 540 -9.58 11.68 51.98
CA PHE A 540 -9.68 12.51 53.17
C PHE A 540 -8.51 12.29 54.15
N ALA A 541 -7.98 11.06 54.21
CA ALA A 541 -6.97 10.64 55.18
C ALA A 541 -5.53 10.84 54.68
N TYR A 542 -5.29 10.80 53.36
CA TYR A 542 -3.96 10.88 52.77
C TYR A 542 -3.89 11.82 51.56
N SER A 543 -2.68 12.35 51.31
CA SER A 543 -2.29 13.02 50.06
C SER A 543 -1.55 12.03 49.16
N TYR A 544 -1.68 12.19 47.85
CA TYR A 544 -0.99 11.36 46.87
C TYR A 544 -0.60 12.11 45.60
N GLU A 545 0.39 11.55 44.90
CA GLU A 545 0.78 11.90 43.54
C GLU A 545 0.45 10.73 42.60
N ILE A 546 0.08 11.04 41.35
CA ILE A 546 -0.11 10.02 40.30
C ILE A 546 1.24 9.74 39.66
N ILE A 547 1.77 8.55 39.90
CA ILE A 547 3.00 8.02 39.30
C ILE A 547 2.67 7.02 38.18
N GLU A 548 3.68 6.67 37.39
CA GLU A 548 3.56 5.57 36.42
C GLU A 548 4.30 4.32 36.93
N TYR A 549 3.59 3.20 36.97
CA TYR A 549 4.11 1.92 37.43
C TYR A 549 3.79 0.81 36.42
N LYS A 550 4.84 0.28 35.77
CA LYS A 550 4.74 -0.76 34.72
C LYS A 550 3.70 -0.40 33.62
N GLY A 551 3.64 0.88 33.25
CA GLY A 551 2.70 1.43 32.26
C GLY A 551 1.28 1.75 32.78
N ASN A 552 0.96 1.42 34.04
CA ASN A 552 -0.29 1.84 34.68
C ASN A 552 -0.11 3.18 35.41
N LYS A 553 -1.15 4.01 35.48
CA LYS A 553 -1.23 5.10 36.46
C LYS A 553 -1.54 4.54 37.85
N ALA A 554 -0.74 4.93 38.84
CA ALA A 554 -0.78 4.42 40.20
C ALA A 554 -0.55 5.56 41.21
N ALA A 555 -0.87 5.34 42.48
CA ALA A 555 -0.67 6.33 43.53
C ALA A 555 0.66 6.15 44.29
N TYR A 556 1.31 7.27 44.57
CA TYR A 556 2.35 7.45 45.57
C TYR A 556 1.79 8.25 46.74
N LEU A 557 1.64 7.65 47.93
CA LEU A 557 1.21 8.41 49.12
C LEU A 557 2.38 9.25 49.62
N ASN A 558 2.25 10.57 49.56
CA ASN A 558 3.34 11.52 49.86
C ASN A 558 3.20 12.19 51.23
N ALA A 559 1.99 12.29 51.78
CA ALA A 559 1.73 12.81 53.13
C ALA A 559 0.43 12.26 53.73
N ARG A 560 0.28 12.36 55.05
CA ARG A 560 -0.92 12.00 55.80
C ARG A 560 -1.70 13.25 56.22
N LYS A 561 -3.01 13.27 55.97
CA LYS A 561 -3.95 14.36 56.34
C LYS A 561 -4.63 14.08 57.68
N ASP A 562 -5.21 12.89 57.84
CA ASP A 562 -5.76 12.45 59.12
C ASP A 562 -4.63 11.92 60.01
N LEU A 563 -4.28 12.72 61.02
CA LEU A 563 -3.21 12.40 61.98
C LEU A 563 -3.56 11.21 62.89
N ASN A 564 -4.78 10.68 62.82
CA ASN A 564 -5.23 9.47 63.51
C ASN A 564 -5.12 8.21 62.63
N SER A 565 -4.97 8.30 61.31
CA SER A 565 -4.92 7.11 60.45
C SER A 565 -3.56 6.38 60.55
N PHE A 566 -3.55 5.15 61.04
CA PHE A 566 -2.32 4.32 61.18
C PHE A 566 -2.28 3.07 60.30
N ILE A 567 -3.36 2.79 59.55
CA ILE A 567 -3.40 1.79 58.49
C ILE A 567 -3.21 2.53 57.16
N VAL A 568 -2.14 2.19 56.44
CA VAL A 568 -1.75 2.81 55.17
C VAL A 568 -2.34 2.00 54.02
N PRO A 569 -3.29 2.56 53.25
CA PRO A 569 -4.12 1.78 52.35
C PRO A 569 -3.43 1.43 51.03
N ALA A 570 -3.80 0.30 50.45
CA ALA A 570 -3.33 -0.18 49.14
C ALA A 570 -4.12 0.45 47.96
N LYS A 571 -5.13 1.29 48.26
CA LYS A 571 -5.99 1.99 47.29
C LYS A 571 -6.29 3.40 47.77
N ILE A 572 -6.31 4.37 46.86
CA ILE A 572 -6.73 5.75 47.13
C ILE A 572 -7.41 6.34 45.91
N GLY A 573 -8.60 6.92 46.11
CA GLY A 573 -9.46 7.43 45.07
C GLY A 573 -9.63 6.43 43.92
N ASN A 574 -9.02 6.76 42.77
CA ASN A 574 -9.13 6.02 41.53
C ASN A 574 -7.93 5.11 41.21
N TYR A 575 -7.00 4.90 42.16
CA TYR A 575 -5.71 4.27 41.91
C TYR A 575 -5.29 3.26 43.00
N LYS A 576 -4.53 2.24 42.60
CA LYS A 576 -3.77 1.41 43.54
C LYS A 576 -2.56 2.18 44.07
N VAL A 577 -2.35 2.14 45.38
CA VAL A 577 -1.15 2.64 46.04
C VAL A 577 -0.04 1.60 45.86
N ILE A 578 1.00 1.97 45.14
CA ILE A 578 2.17 1.10 44.92
C ILE A 578 3.37 1.56 45.76
N LYS A 579 3.41 2.83 46.15
CA LYS A 579 4.58 3.47 46.77
C LYS A 579 4.16 4.37 47.93
N VAL A 580 4.96 4.44 48.99
CA VAL A 580 4.69 5.31 50.17
C VAL A 580 5.93 6.11 50.60
N GLY A 581 5.70 7.36 50.98
CA GLY A 581 6.71 8.33 51.44
C GLY A 581 6.60 8.66 52.93
N ASN A 582 6.91 9.91 53.28
CA ASN A 582 6.95 10.42 54.66
C ASN A 582 5.52 10.56 55.23
N LEU A 583 4.92 9.47 55.71
CA LEU A 583 3.55 9.47 56.25
C LEU A 583 3.48 9.73 57.77
N PHE A 584 4.55 9.39 58.50
CA PHE A 584 4.61 9.49 59.96
C PHE A 584 5.84 10.27 60.42
N THR A 585 5.79 11.60 60.30
CA THR A 585 6.82 12.51 60.80
C THR A 585 6.43 13.07 62.16
N ASN A 586 7.23 12.79 63.21
CA ASN A 586 7.10 13.33 64.56
C ASN A 586 5.63 13.41 65.05
N VAL A 587 4.98 12.25 65.12
CA VAL A 587 3.55 12.14 65.48
C VAL A 587 3.33 12.71 66.88
N LEU A 588 2.43 13.68 67.03
CA LEU A 588 2.16 14.33 68.33
C LEU A 588 1.71 13.34 69.40
N ARG A 589 2.25 13.49 70.62
CA ARG A 589 1.89 12.72 71.81
C ARG A 589 0.56 13.22 72.38
N THR A 590 -0.31 12.30 72.76
CA THR A 590 -1.51 12.59 73.57
C THR A 590 -1.58 11.60 74.74
N ALA A 591 -2.54 11.75 75.66
CA ALA A 591 -2.75 10.79 76.75
C ALA A 591 -3.03 9.37 76.23
N GLU A 592 -3.78 9.25 75.14
CA GLU A 592 -4.13 7.98 74.49
C GLU A 592 -3.05 7.51 73.48
N ARG A 593 -2.18 8.42 73.04
CA ARG A 593 -1.16 8.19 72.01
C ARG A 593 0.22 8.52 72.55
N THR A 594 0.76 7.59 73.35
CA THR A 594 2.12 7.65 73.88
C THR A 594 3.10 6.87 73.00
N ILE A 595 2.63 5.76 72.41
CA ILE A 595 3.25 5.07 71.26
C ILE A 595 2.24 4.91 70.13
N TYR A 596 2.71 4.49 68.95
CA TYR A 596 1.87 4.05 67.83
C TYR A 596 2.52 2.91 67.05
N GLY A 597 1.72 2.19 66.27
CA GLY A 597 2.18 1.18 65.32
C GLY A 597 1.55 1.38 63.95
N VAL A 598 2.27 1.05 62.88
CA VAL A 598 1.87 1.33 61.49
C VAL A 598 1.68 0.03 60.72
N VAL A 599 0.55 -0.11 60.01
CA VAL A 599 0.25 -1.28 59.17
C VAL A 599 0.14 -0.83 57.72
N LEU A 600 0.79 -1.51 56.79
CA LEU A 600 0.63 -1.31 55.35
C LEU A 600 -0.22 -2.44 54.74
N GLU A 601 -1.17 -2.10 53.87
CA GLU A 601 -2.04 -3.08 53.21
C GLU A 601 -1.37 -3.81 52.02
N GLU A 602 -1.83 -5.04 51.77
CA GLU A 602 -1.38 -5.88 50.65
C GLU A 602 -1.72 -5.23 49.30
N GLY A 603 -0.68 -4.98 48.49
CA GLY A 603 -0.74 -4.22 47.24
C GLY A 603 0.38 -3.18 47.13
N ILE A 604 0.84 -2.63 48.26
CA ILE A 604 1.96 -1.68 48.32
C ILE A 604 3.28 -2.42 48.05
N VAL A 605 4.15 -1.87 47.20
CA VAL A 605 5.39 -2.52 46.73
C VAL A 605 6.66 -1.81 47.20
N GLU A 606 6.62 -0.48 47.39
CA GLU A 606 7.80 0.33 47.65
C GLU A 606 7.64 1.27 48.84
N VAL A 607 8.64 1.29 49.73
CA VAL A 607 8.78 2.28 50.81
C VAL A 607 9.98 3.19 50.50
N ASN A 608 9.75 4.51 50.45
CA ASN A 608 10.83 5.49 50.34
C ASN A 608 11.42 5.86 51.71
N ASN A 609 10.57 6.29 52.65
CA ASN A 609 10.92 6.63 54.03
C ASN A 609 9.63 6.79 54.83
N LEU A 610 9.15 5.72 55.47
CA LEU A 610 7.79 5.68 56.04
C LEU A 610 7.64 6.59 57.29
N VAL A 611 8.64 6.57 58.16
CA VAL A 611 8.62 7.21 59.47
C VAL A 611 9.83 8.14 59.64
N VAL A 612 9.62 9.30 60.26
CA VAL A 612 10.67 10.18 60.80
C VAL A 612 10.38 10.37 62.29
N ASN A 613 11.26 9.90 63.16
CA ASN A 613 11.01 9.82 64.60
C ASN A 613 12.08 10.58 65.42
N THR A 614 11.67 11.14 66.55
CA THR A 614 12.57 11.79 67.53
C THR A 614 12.08 11.51 68.97
N GLU A 615 13.01 11.30 69.90
CA GLU A 615 12.71 11.03 71.33
C GLU A 615 12.49 12.31 72.15
N ASP A 616 11.66 13.23 71.64
CA ASP A 616 11.14 14.37 72.42
C ASP A 616 9.80 13.99 73.10
N ARG A 617 9.60 14.43 74.34
CA ARG A 617 8.38 14.20 75.13
C ARG A 617 7.08 14.70 74.48
N GLN A 618 7.17 15.58 73.48
CA GLN A 618 6.06 16.11 72.67
C GLN A 618 5.57 15.12 71.60
N TYR A 619 6.35 14.09 71.26
CA TYR A 619 6.03 13.14 70.19
C TYR A 619 5.80 11.72 70.73
N ALA A 620 4.75 11.08 70.21
CA ALA A 620 4.51 9.66 70.37
C ALA A 620 5.60 8.87 69.64
N GLN A 621 5.98 7.71 70.18
CA GLN A 621 7.10 6.93 69.65
C GLN A 621 6.61 5.79 68.75
N ILE A 622 7.31 5.56 67.63
CA ILE A 622 7.07 4.38 66.78
C ILE A 622 7.48 3.10 67.52
N ALA A 623 6.52 2.21 67.77
CA ALA A 623 6.74 0.96 68.47
C ALA A 623 6.65 -0.28 67.58
N ALA A 624 5.85 -0.25 66.50
CA ALA A 624 5.71 -1.40 65.62
C ALA A 624 5.40 -1.04 64.16
N ILE A 625 5.90 -1.83 63.21
CA ILE A 625 5.57 -1.72 61.78
C ILE A 625 5.25 -3.10 61.20
N SER A 626 4.15 -3.22 60.47
CA SER A 626 3.80 -4.41 59.69
C SER A 626 3.80 -4.08 58.20
N LEU A 627 4.70 -4.75 57.47
CA LEU A 627 4.84 -4.65 56.01
C LEU A 627 4.13 -5.83 55.31
N PRO A 628 3.41 -5.57 54.19
CA PRO A 628 2.73 -6.59 53.40
C PRO A 628 3.72 -7.46 52.61
N LYS A 629 3.25 -8.60 52.09
CA LYS A 629 4.06 -9.50 51.26
C LYS A 629 4.42 -8.85 49.92
N THR A 630 3.62 -7.90 49.42
CA THR A 630 3.93 -7.19 48.17
C THR A 630 5.17 -6.29 48.21
N ILE A 631 5.75 -5.98 49.38
CA ILE A 631 6.94 -5.12 49.45
C ILE A 631 8.13 -5.78 48.75
N LYS A 632 8.72 -5.04 47.80
CA LYS A 632 9.95 -5.42 47.10
C LYS A 632 11.12 -4.49 47.38
N LYS A 633 10.87 -3.24 47.77
CA LYS A 633 11.91 -2.24 48.00
C LYS A 633 11.67 -1.39 49.25
N ILE A 634 12.70 -1.24 50.07
CA ILE A 634 12.74 -0.35 51.23
C ILE A 634 13.97 0.55 51.10
N THR A 635 13.76 1.84 50.84
CA THR A 635 14.87 2.80 50.73
C THR A 635 15.31 3.28 52.13
N ASN A 636 14.35 3.68 52.96
CA ASN A 636 14.44 3.78 54.41
C ASN A 636 13.09 3.34 55.00
N LEU A 637 13.04 2.81 56.22
CA LEU A 637 11.78 2.54 56.91
C LEU A 637 11.51 3.55 58.04
N ILE A 638 12.51 3.79 58.89
CA ILE A 638 12.51 4.79 59.95
C ILE A 638 13.80 5.60 59.82
N SER A 639 13.68 6.93 59.82
CA SER A 639 14.80 7.87 59.97
C SER A 639 14.76 8.53 61.35
N GLY A 640 15.87 8.54 62.07
CA GLY A 640 16.03 9.17 63.39
C GLY A 640 15.79 8.24 64.59
N ILE A 641 16.08 8.77 65.78
CA ILE A 641 16.14 8.02 67.05
C ILE A 641 14.87 7.19 67.27
N SER A 642 15.05 5.89 67.47
CA SER A 642 13.96 4.90 67.49
C SER A 642 14.14 3.80 68.56
N THR A 643 14.70 4.10 69.73
CA THR A 643 14.95 3.10 70.80
C THR A 643 13.71 2.26 71.15
N TYR A 644 12.54 2.91 71.16
CA TYR A 644 11.29 2.28 71.56
C TYR A 644 10.66 1.42 70.45
N PHE A 645 11.32 1.27 69.30
CA PHE A 645 10.88 0.38 68.22
C PHE A 645 11.04 -1.08 68.64
N ALA A 646 9.92 -1.80 68.71
CA ALA A 646 9.81 -3.09 69.40
C ALA A 646 9.44 -4.27 68.47
N ASN A 647 8.79 -4.01 67.33
CA ASN A 647 8.38 -5.05 66.40
C ASN A 647 8.46 -4.60 64.93
N LEU A 648 9.15 -5.37 64.09
CA LEU A 648 9.09 -5.25 62.63
C LEU A 648 8.61 -6.56 62.03
N LYS A 649 7.42 -6.56 61.42
CA LYS A 649 6.91 -7.68 60.62
C LYS A 649 7.12 -7.38 59.14
N MET A 650 7.78 -8.30 58.44
CA MET A 650 8.08 -8.18 57.00
C MET A 650 8.28 -9.56 56.38
N TYR A 651 8.33 -9.65 55.05
CA TYR A 651 8.45 -10.92 54.33
C TYR A 651 9.84 -11.15 53.74
N ASP A 652 10.19 -12.42 53.50
CA ASP A 652 11.48 -12.86 52.98
C ASP A 652 11.73 -12.54 51.50
N ASN A 653 10.75 -12.02 50.76
CA ASN A 653 10.79 -11.74 49.32
C ASN A 653 11.16 -10.29 48.95
N VAL A 654 11.52 -9.44 49.92
CA VAL A 654 12.01 -8.07 49.66
C VAL A 654 13.37 -8.13 48.94
N GLU A 655 13.48 -7.43 47.82
CA GLU A 655 14.61 -7.53 46.87
C GLU A 655 15.70 -6.48 47.13
N GLU A 656 15.33 -5.29 47.62
CA GLU A 656 16.26 -4.19 47.89
C GLU A 656 15.97 -3.52 49.25
N ILE A 657 17.00 -3.42 50.10
CA ILE A 657 16.96 -2.67 51.35
C ILE A 657 18.20 -1.76 51.40
N ASN A 658 17.99 -0.44 51.36
CA ASN A 658 19.06 0.55 51.52
C ASN A 658 19.12 1.14 52.93
N GLY A 659 18.08 0.91 53.73
CA GLY A 659 17.99 1.32 55.13
C GLY A 659 16.71 0.77 55.77
N LEU A 660 16.83 0.26 57.00
CA LEU A 660 15.67 -0.05 57.85
C LEU A 660 15.48 1.06 58.87
N PHE A 661 16.33 1.07 59.91
CA PHE A 661 16.37 2.06 60.96
C PHE A 661 17.83 2.45 61.21
N ASP A 662 18.11 3.74 61.18
CA ASP A 662 19.47 4.28 61.26
C ASP A 662 19.90 4.58 62.71
N GLU A 663 18.98 4.93 63.60
CA GLU A 663 19.28 5.31 64.99
C GLU A 663 18.53 4.46 66.04
N TYR A 664 18.81 3.15 66.04
CA TYR A 664 18.20 2.18 66.97
C TYR A 664 19.17 1.70 68.05
N VAL A 665 18.84 1.92 69.33
CA VAL A 665 19.51 1.32 70.50
C VAL A 665 18.54 0.41 71.22
N ASN A 666 18.97 -0.79 71.60
CA ASN A 666 18.14 -1.65 72.43
C ASN A 666 18.34 -1.35 73.93
N LYS A 667 17.28 -0.95 74.64
CA LYS A 667 17.28 -0.72 76.10
C LYS A 667 16.64 -1.89 76.90
N PHE A 668 16.12 -2.93 76.24
CA PHE A 668 15.31 -3.99 76.85
C PHE A 668 15.94 -5.38 76.70
N GLY A 669 15.93 -6.15 77.77
CA GLY A 669 16.30 -7.56 77.78
C GLY A 669 15.18 -8.42 77.18
N LYS A 670 15.51 -9.64 76.77
CA LYS A 670 14.59 -10.60 76.12
C LYS A 670 13.33 -10.91 76.95
N SER A 671 13.42 -10.76 78.27
CA SER A 671 12.34 -10.99 79.24
C SER A 671 11.95 -9.74 80.03
N ASP A 672 12.50 -8.56 79.72
CA ASP A 672 12.07 -7.31 80.37
C ASP A 672 10.61 -7.00 79.98
N LEU A 673 9.83 -6.46 80.91
CA LEU A 673 8.56 -5.81 80.57
C LEU A 673 8.86 -4.55 79.74
N TYR A 674 8.31 -4.48 78.53
CA TYR A 674 8.53 -3.36 77.63
C TYR A 674 7.92 -2.07 78.22
N GLN A 675 8.68 -0.97 78.17
CA GLN A 675 8.29 0.29 78.81
C GLN A 675 8.72 1.51 78.00
N LEU A 676 7.85 2.52 77.92
CA LEU A 676 8.19 3.85 77.43
C LEU A 676 8.53 4.76 78.62
N LYS A 677 9.66 5.45 78.55
CA LYS A 677 10.00 6.57 79.45
C LYS A 677 10.91 7.56 78.73
N LEU A 678 10.35 8.68 78.28
CA LEU A 678 11.09 9.73 77.59
C LEU A 678 11.80 10.67 78.57
N PRO A 679 12.81 11.45 78.13
CA PRO A 679 13.45 12.46 78.96
C PRO A 679 12.44 13.46 79.53
N GLY A 680 12.32 13.50 80.87
CA GLY A 680 11.36 14.35 81.58
C GLY A 680 10.00 13.69 81.87
N ASP A 681 9.79 12.42 81.53
CA ASP A 681 8.67 11.63 82.06
C ASP A 681 8.97 11.21 83.52
N ASN A 682 8.00 11.42 84.43
CA ASN A 682 8.17 11.06 85.86
C ASN A 682 8.26 9.54 86.05
N GLU A 683 7.35 8.80 85.43
CA GLU A 683 7.19 7.34 85.56
C GLU A 683 7.28 6.65 84.19
N SER A 684 7.43 5.33 84.21
CA SER A 684 7.41 4.49 83.00
C SER A 684 5.98 4.10 82.64
N ILE A 685 5.68 4.07 81.34
CA ILE A 685 4.40 3.59 80.79
C ILE A 685 4.60 2.15 80.32
N TYR A 686 3.74 1.23 80.79
CA TYR A 686 3.83 -0.22 80.53
C TYR A 686 2.64 -0.78 79.71
N THR A 687 1.51 -0.09 79.71
CA THR A 687 0.28 -0.46 79.00
C THR A 687 0.00 0.57 77.91
N PHE A 688 -0.49 0.13 76.76
CA PHE A 688 -0.67 0.97 75.58
C PHE A 688 -1.99 0.67 74.85
N TRP A 689 -2.70 1.73 74.45
CA TRP A 689 -4.07 1.66 73.89
C TRP A 689 -4.15 2.02 72.40
N PHE A 690 -3.02 2.13 71.70
CA PHE A 690 -2.97 2.54 70.29
C PHE A 690 -3.81 1.61 69.39
N GLU A 691 -4.41 2.19 68.35
CA GLU A 691 -5.44 1.55 67.51
C GLU A 691 -4.99 0.19 66.93
N THR A 692 -3.86 0.18 66.23
CA THR A 692 -3.32 -0.99 65.51
C THR A 692 -2.74 -2.09 66.40
N ARG A 693 -2.79 -1.98 67.74
CA ARG A 693 -2.14 -2.90 68.70
C ARG A 693 -2.49 -4.38 68.50
N THR A 694 -3.69 -4.67 68.01
CA THR A 694 -4.18 -6.03 67.72
C THR A 694 -3.44 -6.72 66.57
N HIS A 695 -2.90 -5.96 65.60
CA HIS A 695 -2.04 -6.48 64.53
C HIS A 695 -0.68 -6.95 65.06
N PHE A 696 -0.26 -6.42 66.22
CA PHE A 696 1.04 -6.67 66.86
C PHE A 696 0.93 -7.53 68.12
N LYS A 697 -0.13 -8.34 68.24
CA LYS A 697 -0.39 -9.27 69.35
C LYS A 697 0.70 -10.33 69.61
N GLU A 698 1.65 -10.46 68.70
CA GLU A 698 2.82 -11.34 68.82
C GLU A 698 3.99 -10.68 69.61
N PHE A 699 3.90 -9.37 69.86
CA PHE A 699 4.79 -8.63 70.78
C PHE A 699 4.01 -8.05 71.97
N PHE A 700 2.89 -7.39 71.69
CA PHE A 700 1.96 -6.85 72.68
C PHE A 700 0.95 -7.93 73.03
N ASP A 701 1.42 -8.97 73.71
CA ASP A 701 0.75 -10.26 73.89
C ASP A 701 -0.33 -10.24 74.99
N VAL A 702 -0.03 -9.62 76.13
CA VAL A 702 -0.94 -9.49 77.28
C VAL A 702 -1.92 -8.34 77.08
N GLU A 703 -3.22 -8.64 77.13
CA GLU A 703 -4.31 -7.67 77.12
C GLU A 703 -4.79 -7.36 78.55
N THR A 704 -4.99 -6.07 78.84
CA THR A 704 -5.42 -5.57 80.16
C THR A 704 -6.95 -5.43 80.23
N SER A 705 -7.51 -5.31 81.44
CA SER A 705 -8.96 -5.28 81.67
C SER A 705 -9.70 -4.07 81.06
N ASP A 706 -8.96 -3.09 80.58
CA ASP A 706 -9.40 -1.87 79.88
C ASP A 706 -9.06 -1.90 78.37
N SER A 707 -8.80 -3.09 77.82
CA SER A 707 -8.42 -3.34 76.42
C SER A 707 -7.13 -2.63 75.97
N GLY A 708 -6.31 -2.14 76.89
CA GLY A 708 -4.90 -1.85 76.63
C GLY A 708 -4.10 -3.13 76.40
N ARG A 709 -2.85 -2.99 75.95
CA ARG A 709 -1.92 -4.12 75.83
C ARG A 709 -0.55 -3.80 76.41
N MET A 710 0.04 -4.79 77.06
CA MET A 710 1.42 -4.83 77.54
C MET A 710 2.24 -5.72 76.60
N GLY A 711 3.56 -5.58 76.59
CA GLY A 711 4.44 -6.40 75.75
C GLY A 711 5.73 -6.77 76.45
N HIS A 712 6.38 -7.83 75.98
CA HIS A 712 7.54 -8.42 76.64
C HIS A 712 8.73 -8.61 75.71
N GLY A 713 9.88 -8.14 76.18
CA GLY A 713 11.19 -8.43 75.60
C GLY A 713 11.81 -7.31 74.77
N SER A 714 12.96 -7.65 74.19
CA SER A 714 13.73 -6.88 73.22
C SER A 714 13.06 -6.83 71.84
N PHE A 715 13.50 -5.92 70.97
CA PHE A 715 13.01 -5.80 69.59
C PHE A 715 12.96 -7.14 68.82
N LYS A 716 11.80 -7.44 68.23
CA LYS A 716 11.55 -8.67 67.46
C LYS A 716 11.38 -8.35 65.98
N LEU A 717 12.34 -8.81 65.18
CA LEU A 717 12.21 -8.90 63.72
C LEU A 717 11.47 -10.19 63.36
N GLN A 718 10.27 -10.06 62.81
CA GLN A 718 9.46 -11.17 62.32
C GLN A 718 9.59 -11.27 60.81
N LEU A 719 10.57 -12.06 60.35
CA LEU A 719 10.73 -12.37 58.94
C LEU A 719 9.82 -13.55 58.56
N GLN A 720 8.77 -13.25 57.81
CA GLN A 720 7.72 -14.19 57.42
C GLN A 720 8.00 -14.82 56.06
N VAL A 721 7.63 -16.09 55.88
CA VAL A 721 7.78 -16.78 54.59
C VAL A 721 6.74 -16.26 53.60
N SER A 722 7.20 -15.73 52.46
CA SER A 722 6.33 -15.26 51.39
C SER A 722 5.72 -16.39 50.54
N GLY A 723 6.42 -17.52 50.42
CA GLY A 723 6.15 -18.57 49.43
C GLY A 723 6.70 -18.27 48.03
N GLU A 724 7.46 -17.18 47.86
CA GLU A 724 8.36 -16.98 46.71
C GLU A 724 9.76 -17.54 47.04
N THR A 725 10.72 -17.44 46.11
CA THR A 725 12.13 -17.74 46.43
C THR A 725 12.67 -16.71 47.43
N PRO A 726 13.12 -17.11 48.63
CA PRO A 726 13.59 -16.16 49.64
C PRO A 726 14.77 -15.32 49.14
N LYS A 727 14.72 -14.03 49.47
CA LYS A 727 15.74 -13.01 49.21
C LYS A 727 16.47 -12.61 50.49
N LEU A 728 15.79 -12.71 51.63
CA LEU A 728 16.31 -12.39 52.96
C LEU A 728 16.33 -13.62 53.89
N LYS A 729 17.16 -13.55 54.93
CA LYS A 729 17.09 -14.43 56.11
C LYS A 729 17.69 -13.75 57.33
N THR A 730 17.39 -14.28 58.52
CA THR A 730 18.04 -13.86 59.77
C THR A 730 19.14 -14.84 60.18
N ASN A 731 20.27 -14.32 60.61
CA ASN A 731 21.41 -15.10 61.11
C ASN A 731 21.71 -14.69 62.57
N LEU A 732 21.90 -15.71 63.42
CA LEU A 732 22.12 -15.59 64.87
C LEU A 732 23.47 -16.20 65.30
N GLY A 733 24.24 -16.77 64.35
CA GLY A 733 25.43 -17.57 64.64
C GLY A 733 26.73 -16.77 64.76
N TYR A 734 26.79 -15.54 64.21
CA TYR A 734 28.03 -14.75 64.21
C TYR A 734 28.43 -14.23 65.59
N LYS A 735 27.49 -13.80 66.44
CA LYS A 735 27.74 -13.43 67.84
C LYS A 735 26.49 -13.61 68.69
N GLU A 736 26.65 -14.10 69.91
CA GLU A 736 25.55 -14.26 70.86
C GLU A 736 24.82 -12.94 71.12
N ASN A 737 23.50 -12.97 71.12
CA ASN A 737 22.60 -11.83 71.38
C ASN A 737 22.62 -10.71 70.32
N TYR A 738 23.30 -10.92 69.19
CA TYR A 738 23.15 -10.15 67.96
C TYR A 738 22.20 -10.86 66.99
N THR A 739 21.57 -10.09 66.11
CA THR A 739 20.80 -10.59 64.97
C THR A 739 21.23 -9.85 63.71
N PHE A 740 21.49 -10.60 62.65
CA PHE A 740 21.91 -10.08 61.35
C PHE A 740 20.81 -10.38 60.33
N LEU A 741 20.22 -9.35 59.74
CA LEU A 741 19.36 -9.49 58.55
C LEU A 741 20.25 -9.44 57.31
N GLU A 742 20.31 -10.56 56.60
CA GLU A 742 21.22 -10.77 55.47
C GLU A 742 20.48 -11.30 54.24
N SER A 743 21.11 -11.20 53.08
CA SER A 743 20.60 -11.82 51.85
C SER A 743 20.65 -13.35 51.94
N ALA A 744 19.72 -14.02 51.27
CA ALA A 744 19.59 -15.48 51.31
C ALA A 744 20.86 -16.22 50.86
N ASP A 745 21.65 -15.61 49.97
CA ASP A 745 22.95 -16.09 49.47
C ASP A 745 24.17 -15.77 50.37
N ASN A 746 23.95 -15.13 51.53
CA ASN A 746 24.96 -14.64 52.48
C ASN A 746 25.86 -13.49 51.95
N LYS A 747 25.60 -12.88 50.78
CA LYS A 747 26.51 -11.86 50.21
C LYS A 747 26.35 -10.46 50.79
N THR A 748 25.17 -10.12 51.31
CA THR A 748 24.83 -8.76 51.75
C THR A 748 24.30 -8.74 53.17
N LEU A 749 24.87 -7.90 54.03
CA LEU A 749 24.29 -7.54 55.33
C LEU A 749 23.44 -6.27 55.20
N TYR A 750 22.16 -6.34 55.56
CA TYR A 750 21.24 -5.20 55.51
C TYR A 750 21.13 -4.46 56.86
N LYS A 751 21.07 -5.18 57.98
CA LYS A 751 21.13 -4.60 59.32
C LYS A 751 21.62 -5.61 60.34
N ALA A 752 22.53 -5.19 61.21
CA ALA A 752 22.84 -5.85 62.48
C ALA A 752 22.18 -5.07 63.64
N PHE A 753 21.63 -5.77 64.60
CA PHE A 753 21.08 -5.20 65.84
C PHE A 753 21.28 -6.15 67.02
N THR A 754 21.20 -5.61 68.24
CA THR A 754 21.49 -6.32 69.49
C THR A 754 20.28 -6.43 70.41
N ASN A 755 20.36 -7.34 71.37
CA ASN A 755 19.57 -7.31 72.61
C ASN A 755 20.39 -6.66 73.74
N LYS A 756 19.76 -6.28 74.85
CA LYS A 756 20.43 -5.68 76.03
C LYS A 756 21.52 -6.58 76.64
N GLU A 757 21.40 -7.89 76.48
CA GLU A 757 22.36 -8.92 76.92
C GLU A 757 23.51 -9.15 75.93
N ALA A 758 23.63 -8.35 74.87
CA ALA A 758 24.75 -8.42 73.95
C ALA A 758 26.02 -7.84 74.59
N ASP A 759 27.14 -8.56 74.46
CA ASP A 759 28.45 -7.96 74.73
C ASP A 759 28.71 -6.81 73.73
N VAL A 760 28.84 -5.62 74.32
CA VAL A 760 29.10 -4.33 73.67
C VAL A 760 30.49 -3.77 73.99
N GLU A 761 31.34 -4.48 74.73
CA GLU A 761 32.73 -4.05 74.90
C GLU A 761 33.48 -4.22 73.57
N LYS A 762 33.29 -5.36 72.88
CA LYS A 762 34.10 -5.70 71.69
C LYS A 762 33.35 -6.54 70.65
N PHE A 763 33.32 -6.11 69.39
CA PHE A 763 32.85 -6.91 68.26
C PHE A 763 34.04 -7.56 67.54
N GLU A 764 34.05 -8.89 67.36
CA GLU A 764 35.14 -9.60 66.66
C GLU A 764 34.71 -10.89 65.94
N SER A 765 33.57 -10.86 65.26
CA SER A 765 33.06 -12.00 64.49
C SER A 765 33.53 -12.00 63.04
N LYS A 766 33.94 -13.16 62.50
CA LYS A 766 34.28 -13.33 61.09
C LYS A 766 33.02 -13.25 60.21
N LEU A 767 32.87 -12.17 59.45
CA LEU A 767 31.74 -11.91 58.57
C LEU A 767 31.99 -12.41 57.14
N GLY A 768 30.98 -13.03 56.53
CA GLY A 768 31.08 -13.61 55.18
C GLY A 768 30.71 -12.68 54.02
N TYR A 769 30.28 -11.45 54.31
CA TYR A 769 29.62 -10.56 53.35
C TYR A 769 30.57 -9.92 52.33
N GLU A 770 30.11 -9.80 51.08
CA GLU A 770 30.73 -8.93 50.05
C GLU A 770 30.31 -7.46 50.21
N ILE A 771 29.06 -7.24 50.65
CA ILE A 771 28.43 -5.92 50.76
C ILE A 771 27.86 -5.77 52.17
N ILE A 772 28.07 -4.60 52.76
CA ILE A 772 27.47 -4.19 54.03
C ILE A 772 26.70 -2.91 53.71
N ALA A 773 25.36 -2.99 53.74
CA ALA A 773 24.48 -1.91 53.32
C ALA A 773 24.63 -0.66 54.18
N LYS A 774 24.10 0.47 53.70
CA LYS A 774 24.08 1.71 54.47
C LYS A 774 23.39 1.49 55.81
N SER A 775 23.94 2.08 56.87
CA SER A 775 23.43 2.02 58.23
C SER A 775 23.32 0.60 58.81
N ALA A 776 23.95 -0.41 58.18
CA ALA A 776 23.89 -1.79 58.66
C ALA A 776 24.48 -1.98 60.07
N PHE A 777 25.54 -1.22 60.41
CA PHE A 777 26.15 -1.18 61.75
C PHE A 777 25.73 0.03 62.60
N SER A 778 24.93 0.96 62.08
CA SER A 778 24.63 2.20 62.80
C SER A 778 23.90 1.95 64.12
N TYR A 779 24.29 2.70 65.15
CA TYR A 779 23.85 2.60 66.54
C TYR A 779 24.03 1.24 67.24
N LEU A 780 24.85 0.32 66.69
CA LEU A 780 25.41 -0.77 67.49
C LEU A 780 26.18 -0.17 68.68
N GLY A 781 25.85 -0.59 69.90
CA GLY A 781 26.37 -0.01 71.15
C GLY A 781 27.84 -0.29 71.45
N VAL A 782 28.62 -0.79 70.48
CA VAL A 782 29.95 -1.39 70.66
C VAL A 782 31.06 -0.36 70.88
N LYS A 783 32.04 -0.67 71.76
CA LYS A 783 33.19 0.20 72.06
C LYS A 783 34.44 -0.12 71.23
N GLU A 784 34.77 -1.40 71.04
CA GLU A 784 35.79 -1.86 70.09
C GLU A 784 35.15 -2.60 68.91
N PHE A 785 35.56 -2.27 67.68
CA PHE A 785 35.16 -2.99 66.47
C PHE A 785 36.39 -3.58 65.78
N ASN A 786 36.48 -4.91 65.78
CA ASN A 786 37.42 -5.69 64.98
C ASN A 786 36.71 -6.11 63.69
N LEU A 787 36.91 -5.38 62.59
CA LEU A 787 36.28 -5.72 61.32
C LEU A 787 37.02 -6.90 60.69
N TRP A 788 36.49 -8.09 60.92
CA TRP A 788 36.97 -9.33 60.33
C TRP A 788 36.04 -9.74 59.17
N ALA A 789 36.28 -9.20 57.97
CA ALA A 789 35.39 -9.39 56.82
C ALA A 789 36.20 -9.61 55.52
N PRO A 790 36.85 -10.77 55.34
CA PRO A 790 37.79 -11.03 54.22
C PRO A 790 37.15 -11.11 52.83
N SER A 791 35.81 -11.08 52.75
CA SER A 791 35.06 -11.04 51.49
C SER A 791 34.63 -9.62 51.09
N ILE A 792 34.82 -8.61 51.94
CA ILE A 792 34.28 -7.27 51.74
C ILE A 792 34.86 -6.61 50.47
N ASN A 793 34.01 -5.95 49.69
CA ASN A 793 34.42 -5.24 48.49
C ASN A 793 33.96 -3.78 48.56
N MET A 794 34.74 -2.93 49.24
CA MET A 794 34.38 -1.51 49.42
C MET A 794 34.42 -0.68 48.13
N GLN A 795 34.93 -1.24 47.03
CA GLN A 795 34.84 -0.59 45.71
C GLN A 795 33.40 -0.57 45.18
N LYS A 796 32.50 -1.39 45.74
CA LYS A 796 31.05 -1.36 45.46
C LYS A 796 30.27 -0.30 46.26
N PHE A 797 30.89 0.37 47.24
CA PHE A 797 30.19 1.20 48.22
C PHE A 797 30.16 2.67 47.80
N ASN A 798 29.02 3.34 47.99
CA ASN A 798 28.87 4.80 47.90
C ASN A 798 28.18 5.41 49.14
N TRP A 799 28.33 4.73 50.29
CA TRP A 799 27.87 5.13 51.62
C TRP A 799 28.92 4.75 52.67
N PHE A 800 28.93 5.44 53.80
CA PHE A 800 29.87 5.16 54.89
C PHE A 800 29.61 3.81 55.56
N LEU A 801 30.66 2.99 55.74
CA LEU A 801 30.59 1.71 56.46
C LEU A 801 30.40 1.90 57.97
N PHE A 802 31.14 2.84 58.56
CA PHE A 802 31.05 3.19 59.98
C PHE A 802 30.48 4.61 60.13
N GLU A 803 29.15 4.70 60.13
CA GLU A 803 28.40 5.91 60.45
C GLU A 803 27.62 5.73 61.77
N LYS A 804 27.36 6.84 62.47
CA LYS A 804 26.44 6.90 63.62
C LYS A 804 26.68 5.83 64.70
N LEU A 805 27.91 5.72 65.21
CA LEU A 805 28.29 4.78 66.28
C LEU A 805 28.65 5.54 67.57
N PRO A 806 27.68 5.89 68.45
CA PRO A 806 27.92 6.81 69.57
C PRO A 806 28.91 6.28 70.63
N ASN A 807 28.99 4.96 70.81
CA ASN A 807 29.81 4.33 71.83
C ASN A 807 31.23 3.96 71.36
N ILE A 808 31.54 4.05 70.05
CA ILE A 808 32.78 3.51 69.51
C ILE A 808 34.00 4.29 70.00
N LYS A 809 35.06 3.57 70.35
CA LYS A 809 36.34 4.13 70.85
C LYS A 809 37.54 3.49 70.16
N LYS A 810 37.43 2.25 69.69
CA LYS A 810 38.50 1.55 68.97
C LYS A 810 38.02 0.90 67.68
N ILE A 811 38.78 1.04 66.59
CA ILE A 811 38.54 0.31 65.34
C ILE A 811 39.85 -0.32 64.84
N LYS A 812 39.78 -1.59 64.43
CA LYS A 812 40.86 -2.33 63.78
C LYS A 812 40.31 -3.29 62.72
N PHE A 813 41.17 -3.79 61.84
CA PHE A 813 40.81 -4.65 60.71
C PHE A 813 41.56 -5.98 60.79
N GLN A 814 40.92 -7.08 60.38
CA GLN A 814 41.47 -8.43 60.42
C GLN A 814 41.14 -9.19 59.13
N GLU A 815 42.16 -9.82 58.51
CA GLU A 815 42.06 -10.44 57.17
C GLU A 815 41.50 -9.49 56.07
N ILE A 816 41.73 -8.19 56.21
CA ILE A 816 41.41 -7.13 55.24
C ILE A 816 42.70 -6.33 55.01
N TYR A 817 42.96 -5.92 53.78
CA TYR A 817 44.14 -5.12 53.40
C TYR A 817 43.76 -3.70 52.98
N MET A 818 44.73 -2.80 52.90
CA MET A 818 44.51 -1.41 52.47
C MET A 818 43.86 -1.27 51.08
N GLU A 819 44.10 -2.24 50.19
CA GLU A 819 43.55 -2.31 48.83
C GLU A 819 42.04 -2.67 48.79
N ASP A 820 41.55 -3.37 49.81
CA ASP A 820 40.15 -3.79 49.91
C ASP A 820 39.25 -2.66 50.45
N LEU A 821 39.84 -1.63 51.06
CA LEU A 821 39.17 -0.49 51.69
C LEU A 821 38.95 0.69 50.72
N ASN A 822 37.78 1.32 50.79
CA ASN A 822 37.49 2.58 50.12
C ASN A 822 37.48 3.72 51.13
N LEU A 823 38.61 4.41 51.27
CA LEU A 823 38.81 5.43 52.31
C LEU A 823 37.83 6.63 52.20
N ASN A 824 37.22 6.89 51.03
CA ASN A 824 36.16 7.92 50.92
C ASN A 824 34.93 7.58 51.77
N TRP A 825 34.67 6.29 51.98
CA TRP A 825 33.40 5.74 52.48
C TRP A 825 33.61 4.82 53.68
N LEU A 826 34.69 5.04 54.44
CA LEU A 826 35.03 4.19 55.58
C LEU A 826 34.41 4.67 56.89
N PHE A 827 34.52 5.96 57.21
CA PHE A 827 34.05 6.57 58.46
C PHE A 827 33.23 7.83 58.19
N ASP A 828 32.20 8.09 59.00
CA ASP A 828 31.51 9.38 59.04
C ASP A 828 31.61 10.04 60.43
N GLY A 829 32.42 11.09 60.54
CA GLY A 829 32.47 12.00 61.69
C GLY A 829 32.94 11.39 63.01
N LEU A 830 33.66 10.26 63.00
CA LEU A 830 33.96 9.51 64.23
C LEU A 830 35.16 10.07 65.02
N GLU A 831 35.05 10.00 66.35
CA GLU A 831 36.13 10.29 67.30
C GLU A 831 36.55 9.03 68.06
N LEU A 832 37.81 8.61 67.88
CA LEU A 832 38.37 7.38 68.42
C LEU A 832 39.47 7.65 69.46
N ASP A 833 39.62 6.72 70.41
CA ASP A 833 40.82 6.61 71.22
C ASP A 833 41.94 5.90 70.44
N GLU A 834 41.59 4.92 69.60
CA GLU A 834 42.56 4.07 68.89
C GLU A 834 42.04 3.63 67.50
N LEU A 835 42.88 3.79 66.48
CA LEU A 835 42.63 3.29 65.12
C LEU A 835 43.83 2.45 64.66
N THR A 836 43.61 1.20 64.27
CA THR A 836 44.64 0.39 63.59
C THR A 836 44.24 0.23 62.13
N LEU A 837 45.00 0.82 61.21
CA LEU A 837 44.86 0.55 59.78
C LEU A 837 45.46 -0.83 59.44
N PRO A 838 44.94 -1.54 58.42
CA PRO A 838 45.54 -2.79 57.97
C PRO A 838 46.87 -2.58 57.24
N ASP A 839 47.61 -3.65 57.02
CA ASP A 839 48.78 -3.65 56.12
C ASP A 839 48.36 -3.63 54.64
N PHE A 840 49.27 -3.27 53.74
CA PHE A 840 49.11 -3.50 52.29
C PHE A 840 49.34 -4.97 51.96
N LYS A 841 48.68 -5.47 50.90
CA LYS A 841 48.65 -6.90 50.56
C LYS A 841 49.96 -7.42 49.96
N ASP A 842 50.66 -6.59 49.17
CA ASP A 842 51.99 -6.91 48.65
C ASP A 842 53.07 -6.02 49.29
N ASP A 843 54.07 -6.68 49.86
CA ASP A 843 55.25 -6.06 50.45
C ASP A 843 56.15 -5.34 49.41
N ASN A 844 56.04 -5.70 48.14
CA ASN A 844 56.79 -5.13 47.02
C ASN A 844 56.04 -4.00 46.31
N GLY A 845 54.72 -3.87 46.52
CA GLY A 845 53.85 -2.86 45.93
C GLY A 845 54.24 -1.42 46.26
N ALA A 846 53.57 -0.45 45.61
CA ALA A 846 53.86 0.97 45.79
C ALA A 846 53.48 1.51 47.20
N ASN A 847 52.52 0.85 47.86
CA ASN A 847 52.16 1.01 49.27
C ASN A 847 52.06 2.48 49.73
N ILE A 848 51.23 3.24 49.02
CA ILE A 848 51.04 4.68 49.18
C ILE A 848 49.80 4.94 50.02
N LEU A 849 49.98 5.48 51.23
CA LEU A 849 48.89 5.97 52.08
C LEU A 849 48.61 7.44 51.75
N LYS A 850 47.48 7.74 51.09
CA LYS A 850 47.17 9.08 50.58
C LYS A 850 45.70 9.46 50.64
N ARG A 851 45.46 10.77 50.51
CA ARG A 851 44.15 11.38 50.26
C ARG A 851 43.41 10.69 49.10
N THR A 852 42.09 10.53 49.23
CA THR A 852 41.19 10.12 48.15
C THR A 852 40.43 11.32 47.58
N ASN A 853 39.70 11.13 46.48
CA ASN A 853 39.18 12.22 45.65
C ASN A 853 38.25 13.19 46.41
N SER A 854 37.46 12.70 47.38
CA SER A 854 36.55 13.53 48.16
C SER A 854 37.27 14.39 49.22
N GLY A 855 38.23 13.82 49.96
CA GLY A 855 38.82 14.49 51.12
C GLY A 855 39.84 13.62 51.86
N VAL A 856 40.10 14.00 53.11
CA VAL A 856 40.79 13.14 54.09
C VAL A 856 39.79 12.20 54.76
N LEU A 857 40.25 11.08 55.34
CA LEU A 857 39.40 10.21 56.18
C LEU A 857 38.67 11.04 57.23
N ASN A 858 37.33 10.95 57.24
CA ASN A 858 36.44 11.66 58.16
C ASN A 858 36.41 10.99 59.55
N VAL A 859 37.58 10.92 60.17
CA VAL A 859 37.82 10.37 61.52
C VAL A 859 38.96 11.14 62.18
N SER A 860 38.85 11.35 63.49
CA SER A 860 39.97 11.78 64.34
C SER A 860 40.26 10.73 65.39
N THR A 861 41.54 10.55 65.75
CA THR A 861 41.95 9.56 66.74
C THR A 861 43.06 10.05 67.66
N LYS A 862 43.03 9.65 68.94
CA LYS A 862 44.16 9.92 69.84
C LYS A 862 45.38 9.11 69.43
N LYS A 863 45.20 7.81 69.16
CA LYS A 863 46.25 6.87 68.74
C LYS A 863 45.98 6.30 67.35
N ILE A 864 47.02 6.15 66.53
CA ILE A 864 46.96 5.40 65.28
C ILE A 864 48.09 4.37 65.17
N ARG A 865 47.79 3.20 64.60
CA ARG A 865 48.77 2.27 64.03
C ARG A 865 48.64 2.30 62.52
N LEU A 866 49.75 2.59 61.83
CA LEU A 866 49.84 2.72 60.38
C LEU A 866 50.24 1.38 59.72
N PRO A 867 49.99 1.20 58.40
CA PRO A 867 50.43 0.00 57.68
C PRO A 867 51.95 -0.15 57.78
N LYS A 868 52.47 -1.27 58.30
CA LYS A 868 53.91 -1.49 58.55
C LYS A 868 54.74 -1.45 57.28
N ASN A 869 54.16 -1.91 56.18
CA ASN A 869 54.78 -1.99 54.86
C ASN A 869 54.45 -0.78 53.96
N VAL A 870 53.95 0.33 54.52
CA VAL A 870 53.82 1.62 53.82
C VAL A 870 55.19 2.14 53.36
N LYS A 871 55.23 2.73 52.16
CA LYS A 871 56.44 3.31 51.55
C LYS A 871 56.35 4.83 51.36
N ASP A 872 55.14 5.34 51.18
CA ASP A 872 54.90 6.76 50.89
C ASP A 872 53.63 7.24 51.63
N ILE A 873 53.73 8.31 52.41
CA ILE A 873 52.61 8.85 53.20
C ILE A 873 52.36 10.31 52.82
N HIS A 874 51.14 10.62 52.36
CA HIS A 874 50.57 11.96 52.23
C HIS A 874 49.53 12.22 53.32
N LYS A 875 49.08 13.47 53.51
CA LYS A 875 47.92 13.73 54.40
C LYS A 875 46.72 12.86 53.98
N PHE A 876 46.33 11.94 54.86
CA PHE A 876 45.32 10.93 54.58
C PHE A 876 44.10 10.99 55.52
N MET A 877 44.21 11.62 56.69
CA MET A 877 43.12 11.76 57.67
C MET A 877 43.01 13.17 58.26
N SER A 878 41.89 13.45 58.95
CA SER A 878 41.60 14.78 59.53
C SER A 878 42.61 15.18 60.61
N SER A 879 42.76 14.38 61.66
CA SER A 879 43.77 14.61 62.71
C SER A 879 44.12 13.35 63.50
N PHE A 880 45.35 13.27 64.00
CA PHE A 880 45.74 12.33 65.04
C PHE A 880 46.73 12.95 66.03
N SER A 881 46.86 12.35 67.21
CA SER A 881 47.78 12.85 68.26
C SER A 881 49.08 12.04 68.31
N LYS A 882 49.00 10.71 68.32
CA LYS A 882 50.14 9.80 68.44
C LYS A 882 50.10 8.65 67.43
N VAL A 883 51.24 8.32 66.84
CA VAL A 883 51.44 7.08 66.07
C VAL A 883 52.17 6.07 66.95
N GLU A 884 51.64 4.86 67.10
CA GLU A 884 52.17 3.88 68.07
C GLU A 884 53.19 2.90 67.49
N ASN A 885 53.40 2.89 66.18
CA ASN A 885 54.26 1.92 65.49
C ASN A 885 55.28 2.52 64.52
N LEU A 886 55.73 3.78 64.72
CA LEU A 886 56.70 4.44 63.84
C LEU A 886 57.99 3.63 63.64
N THR A 887 58.52 3.04 64.72
CA THR A 887 59.71 2.20 64.70
C THR A 887 59.51 0.83 64.03
N GLU A 888 58.25 0.46 63.70
CA GLU A 888 57.91 -0.71 62.87
C GLU A 888 57.81 -0.37 61.37
N LEU A 889 57.86 0.92 60.97
CA LEU A 889 57.71 1.37 59.57
C LEU A 889 59.03 1.24 58.78
N THR A 890 59.57 0.02 58.74
CA THR A 890 60.88 -0.32 58.14
C THR A 890 60.94 -0.25 56.61
N LYS A 891 59.84 0.19 55.96
CA LYS A 891 59.75 0.41 54.51
C LYS A 891 59.39 1.82 54.11
N LEU A 892 59.14 2.72 55.07
CA LEU A 892 58.76 4.10 54.79
C LEU A 892 59.95 4.85 54.17
N GLU A 893 59.79 5.29 52.91
CA GLU A 893 60.81 6.03 52.17
C GLU A 893 60.48 7.52 52.06
N ASN A 894 59.19 7.87 51.94
CA ASN A 894 58.76 9.23 51.61
C ASN A 894 57.72 9.76 52.62
N ILE A 895 58.01 10.94 53.19
CA ILE A 895 57.08 11.71 54.02
C ILE A 895 56.69 12.98 53.28
N ARG A 896 55.44 13.01 52.80
CA ARG A 896 54.91 14.08 51.95
C ARG A 896 54.28 15.20 52.75
N ASN A 897 53.83 16.24 52.04
CA ASN A 897 53.11 17.39 52.61
C ASN A 897 52.01 16.96 53.59
N ARG A 898 52.14 17.43 54.86
CA ARG A 898 51.19 17.21 55.96
C ARG A 898 50.88 15.75 56.30
N ALA A 899 51.82 14.83 56.00
CA ALA A 899 51.72 13.42 56.36
C ALA A 899 51.50 13.17 57.87
N PHE A 900 52.21 13.92 58.72
CA PHE A 900 52.13 13.83 60.18
C PHE A 900 51.66 15.16 60.79
N GLU A 901 50.53 15.68 60.30
CA GLU A 901 49.90 16.89 60.85
C GLU A 901 49.27 16.63 62.23
N SER A 902 49.77 17.31 63.26
CA SER A 902 49.24 17.18 64.64
C SER A 902 47.90 17.91 64.82
N ALA A 903 47.01 17.32 65.63
CA ALA A 903 45.79 17.95 66.09
C ALA A 903 46.03 19.24 66.90
N GLY A 904 47.22 19.41 67.48
CA GLY A 904 47.56 20.49 68.42
C GLY A 904 47.59 20.07 69.88
N THR A 905 47.95 18.81 70.16
CA THR A 905 48.13 18.28 71.51
C THR A 905 49.45 18.74 72.14
N PHE A 906 49.43 19.08 73.43
CA PHE A 906 50.59 19.58 74.19
C PHE A 906 51.42 18.47 74.87
N GLU A 907 50.98 17.21 74.78
CA GLU A 907 51.69 16.06 75.33
C GLU A 907 53.02 15.81 74.60
N THR A 908 54.04 15.36 75.34
CA THR A 908 55.37 15.05 74.77
C THR A 908 55.28 13.95 73.73
N ASN A 909 55.58 14.28 72.47
CA ASN A 909 55.45 13.36 71.34
C ASN A 909 56.83 13.00 70.77
N VAL A 910 57.05 11.71 70.51
CA VAL A 910 58.30 11.21 69.93
C VAL A 910 57.99 10.61 68.57
N LEU A 911 58.49 11.27 67.52
CA LEU A 911 58.35 10.83 66.13
C LEU A 911 59.66 10.15 65.72
N ASP A 912 59.76 8.84 65.95
CA ASP A 912 60.99 8.08 65.72
C ASP A 912 60.99 7.30 64.39
N PHE A 913 61.75 7.82 63.42
CA PHE A 913 61.96 7.19 62.11
C PHE A 913 63.34 6.53 61.96
N THR A 914 64.07 6.28 63.05
CA THR A 914 65.45 5.74 63.01
C THR A 914 65.54 4.40 62.27
N ASN A 915 64.47 3.61 62.27
CA ASN A 915 64.37 2.32 61.57
C ASN A 915 63.82 2.40 60.13
N SER A 916 63.40 3.58 59.67
CA SER A 916 62.79 3.77 58.34
C SER A 916 63.85 4.14 57.29
N PRO A 917 63.80 3.57 56.07
CA PRO A 917 64.71 3.91 54.98
C PRO A 917 64.32 5.23 54.28
N LEU A 918 64.17 6.32 55.06
CA LEU A 918 63.70 7.60 54.55
C LEU A 918 64.67 8.19 53.51
N LYS A 919 64.12 8.56 52.35
CA LYS A 919 64.80 9.19 51.22
C LYS A 919 64.30 10.62 50.98
N HIS A 920 63.06 10.93 51.35
CA HIS A 920 62.39 12.18 50.93
C HIS A 920 61.48 12.75 52.02
N ILE A 921 61.66 14.02 52.37
CA ILE A 921 60.79 14.75 53.32
C ILE A 921 60.37 16.11 52.72
N GLU A 922 59.07 16.33 52.57
CA GLU A 922 58.48 17.51 51.93
C GLU A 922 58.19 18.69 52.89
N TYR A 923 57.92 19.86 52.29
CA TYR A 923 57.37 21.04 52.98
C TYR A 923 56.13 20.67 53.79
N MET A 924 56.00 21.20 55.01
CA MET A 924 54.89 20.90 55.95
C MET A 924 54.74 19.40 56.34
N ALA A 925 55.71 18.52 56.11
CA ALA A 925 55.65 17.09 56.49
C ALA A 925 55.14 16.85 57.93
N PHE A 926 55.61 17.67 58.87
CA PHE A 926 55.28 17.65 60.30
C PHE A 926 54.54 18.92 60.76
N TRP A 927 53.69 19.51 59.91
CA TRP A 927 52.96 20.74 60.25
C TRP A 927 52.16 20.62 61.56
N ARG A 928 52.09 21.72 62.32
CA ARG A 928 51.49 21.81 63.67
C ARG A 928 52.15 20.94 64.77
N ASN A 929 53.32 20.36 64.53
CA ASN A 929 54.21 19.85 65.59
C ASN A 929 55.15 20.99 66.02
N PHE A 930 54.91 21.59 67.19
CA PHE A 930 55.65 22.79 67.63
C PHE A 930 55.89 22.91 69.15
N GLU A 931 55.33 22.03 69.97
CA GLU A 931 55.46 22.07 71.43
C GLU A 931 55.71 20.66 71.97
N ASN A 932 56.80 20.48 72.73
CA ASN A 932 57.22 19.21 73.35
C ASN A 932 57.46 18.04 72.36
N ILE A 933 57.94 18.32 71.14
CA ILE A 933 58.17 17.33 70.09
C ILE A 933 59.64 16.91 70.00
N THR A 934 59.92 15.60 69.99
CA THR A 934 61.22 15.05 69.59
C THR A 934 61.09 14.24 68.29
N LEU A 935 61.76 14.69 67.24
CA LEU A 935 61.78 14.05 65.91
C LEU A 935 63.13 13.36 65.69
N HIS A 936 63.15 12.03 65.52
CA HIS A 936 64.37 11.31 65.16
C HIS A 936 64.36 10.99 63.67
N LEU A 937 65.43 11.34 62.96
CA LEU A 937 65.61 11.13 61.53
C LEU A 937 66.79 10.17 61.25
N PRO A 938 66.59 9.19 60.35
CA PRO A 938 67.62 8.21 59.97
C PRO A 938 68.70 8.83 59.08
N LYS A 939 69.70 8.01 58.74
CA LYS A 939 70.80 8.34 57.83
C LYS A 939 70.38 8.12 56.37
N GLY A 940 70.94 8.89 55.43
CA GLY A 940 70.75 8.66 53.99
C GLY A 940 69.50 9.30 53.36
N ILE A 941 68.90 10.30 54.01
CA ILE A 941 67.79 11.07 53.42
C ILE A 941 68.32 11.88 52.23
N ASN A 942 67.93 11.48 51.02
CA ASN A 942 68.39 12.12 49.78
C ASN A 942 67.88 13.56 49.60
N TYR A 943 66.66 13.87 50.06
CA TYR A 943 66.05 15.19 49.93
C TYR A 943 65.26 15.60 51.17
N MET A 944 65.47 16.84 51.60
CA MET A 944 64.66 17.50 52.62
C MET A 944 64.30 18.91 52.17
N SER A 945 63.01 19.23 52.15
CA SER A 945 62.49 20.49 51.65
C SER A 945 62.68 21.66 52.63
N LYS A 946 62.28 22.86 52.19
CA LYS A 946 62.12 24.05 53.04
C LYS A 946 60.95 23.86 54.03
N PHE A 947 61.08 24.39 55.25
CA PHE A 947 60.05 24.42 56.31
C PHE A 947 59.24 23.12 56.49
N ILE A 948 59.92 22.02 56.85
CA ILE A 948 59.28 20.70 57.02
C ILE A 948 58.33 20.65 58.24
N MET A 949 58.55 21.52 59.24
CA MET A 949 57.83 21.57 60.51
C MET A 949 57.67 23.04 60.93
N PHE A 950 56.45 23.46 61.28
CA PHE A 950 56.12 24.76 61.89
C PHE A 950 54.64 24.83 62.30
N VAL A 951 54.25 25.90 62.98
CA VAL A 951 52.83 26.27 63.21
C VAL A 951 52.52 27.71 62.78
N ALA A 952 53.43 28.65 63.03
CA ALA A 952 53.26 30.06 62.74
C ALA A 952 54.50 30.66 62.08
N GLU A 953 54.31 31.75 61.35
CA GLU A 953 55.37 32.63 60.85
C GLU A 953 55.11 34.03 61.44
N LYS A 954 56.16 34.69 61.93
CA LYS A 954 56.07 35.88 62.78
C LYS A 954 55.57 37.14 62.06
N ASN A 955 55.87 37.25 60.76
CA ASN A 955 55.67 38.44 59.93
C ASN A 955 54.47 38.30 58.98
N ASN A 956 53.72 37.19 59.05
CA ASN A 956 52.68 36.77 58.11
C ASN A 956 53.18 36.45 56.68
N ASN A 957 54.47 36.16 56.52
CA ASN A 957 55.16 35.85 55.26
C ASN A 957 54.88 34.43 54.72
N TYR A 958 53.72 33.84 54.99
CA TYR A 958 53.38 32.45 54.60
C TYR A 958 53.50 32.20 53.09
N ASN A 959 53.23 33.20 52.25
CA ASN A 959 53.36 33.10 50.79
C ASN A 959 54.83 32.91 50.35
N TYR A 960 55.80 33.43 51.12
CA TYR A 960 57.22 33.26 50.80
C TYR A 960 57.70 31.85 51.09
N MET A 961 57.07 31.13 52.03
CA MET A 961 57.43 29.76 52.41
C MET A 961 57.29 28.74 51.27
N GLY A 962 56.44 29.04 50.28
CA GLY A 962 56.29 28.26 49.06
C GLY A 962 57.27 28.63 47.95
N SER A 963 57.90 29.82 48.00
CA SER A 963 58.71 30.36 46.89
C SER A 963 60.02 29.60 46.70
N ASP A 964 60.46 29.42 45.45
CA ASP A 964 61.78 28.85 45.15
C ASP A 964 62.90 29.91 45.14
N ASP A 965 62.54 31.19 45.30
CA ASP A 965 63.50 32.27 45.56
C ASP A 965 64.01 32.22 47.02
N GLU A 966 65.28 31.86 47.20
CA GLU A 966 65.93 31.81 48.51
C GLU A 966 65.92 33.17 49.25
N SER A 967 65.86 34.31 48.55
CA SER A 967 65.83 35.64 49.17
C SER A 967 64.48 35.94 49.85
N LEU A 968 63.39 35.35 49.35
CA LEU A 968 62.07 35.38 50.00
C LEU A 968 62.01 34.36 51.16
N ASN A 969 62.57 33.17 50.98
CA ASN A 969 62.69 32.18 52.07
C ASN A 969 63.48 32.71 53.27
N ASN A 970 64.48 33.57 53.03
CA ASN A 970 65.27 34.22 54.08
C ASN A 970 64.47 35.21 54.97
N GLN A 971 63.28 35.63 54.53
CA GLN A 971 62.41 36.58 55.25
C GLN A 971 61.33 35.85 56.10
N VAL A 972 61.37 34.51 56.13
CA VAL A 972 60.48 33.65 56.91
C VAL A 972 61.09 33.41 58.28
N ILE A 973 60.40 33.85 59.33
CA ILE A 973 60.76 33.61 60.74
C ILE A 973 59.70 32.71 61.36
N LEU A 974 60.04 31.44 61.57
CA LEU A 974 59.16 30.47 62.23
C LEU A 974 58.97 30.82 63.71
N ASP A 975 57.74 30.76 64.21
CA ASP A 975 57.37 31.20 65.55
C ASP A 975 56.65 30.11 66.36
N LYS A 976 56.60 30.30 67.69
CA LYS A 976 55.90 29.49 68.70
C LYS A 976 56.49 28.11 69.01
N PHE A 977 57.70 27.79 68.53
CA PHE A 977 58.41 26.58 68.94
C PHE A 977 58.76 26.59 70.44
N LYS A 978 58.51 25.47 71.11
CA LYS A 978 58.82 25.25 72.54
C LYS A 978 59.29 23.83 72.78
N ASN A 979 60.43 23.66 73.44
CA ASN A 979 61.00 22.35 73.80
C ASN A 979 61.08 21.36 72.63
N CYS A 980 61.19 21.84 71.39
CA CYS A 980 61.31 20.97 70.22
C CYS A 980 62.74 20.50 70.03
N LYS A 981 62.89 19.28 69.52
CA LYS A 981 64.19 18.66 69.26
C LYS A 981 64.15 17.84 67.99
N ILE A 982 65.13 18.04 67.11
CA ILE A 982 65.34 17.22 65.92
C ILE A 982 66.69 16.51 66.09
N ILE A 983 66.68 15.18 66.10
CA ILE A 983 67.85 14.33 66.25
C ILE A 983 68.08 13.67 64.89
N ILE A 984 69.21 13.96 64.25
CA ILE A 984 69.48 13.60 62.87
C ILE A 984 70.69 12.68 62.84
N ASN A 985 70.56 11.48 62.26
CA ASN A 985 71.65 10.52 62.14
C ASN A 985 72.59 10.81 60.95
N GLU A 986 72.92 12.09 60.77
CA GLU A 986 73.98 12.60 59.90
C GLU A 986 74.94 13.50 60.72
N PRO A 987 76.25 13.56 60.40
CA PRO A 987 77.20 14.40 61.12
C PRO A 987 77.04 15.91 60.82
N LYS A 988 76.37 16.25 59.72
CA LYS A 988 75.99 17.62 59.31
C LYS A 988 74.92 17.57 58.21
N ARG A 989 74.31 18.70 57.89
CA ARG A 989 73.35 18.88 56.79
C ARG A 989 73.94 18.43 55.43
N PRO A 990 73.31 17.47 54.72
CA PRO A 990 73.65 17.16 53.33
C PRO A 990 73.38 18.33 52.38
N SER A 991 74.18 18.44 51.31
CA SER A 991 74.07 19.52 50.32
C SER A 991 72.79 19.50 49.48
N THR A 992 72.09 18.36 49.44
CA THR A 992 70.80 18.17 48.73
C THR A 992 69.58 18.64 49.53
N TRP A 993 69.75 19.04 50.80
CA TRP A 993 68.68 19.54 51.65
C TRP A 993 68.56 21.06 51.53
N SER A 994 67.37 21.62 51.71
CA SER A 994 67.21 23.07 51.86
C SER A 994 67.93 23.56 53.12
N LYS A 995 68.61 24.72 53.04
CA LYS A 995 69.16 25.39 54.23
C LYS A 995 68.05 25.94 55.14
N TYR A 996 66.84 26.13 54.61
CA TYR A 996 65.65 26.60 55.33
C TYR A 996 64.73 25.46 55.78
N PHE A 997 65.23 24.22 55.94
CA PHE A 997 64.38 23.10 56.37
C PHE A 997 63.68 23.34 57.72
N MET A 998 64.34 24.08 58.63
CA MET A 998 63.77 24.68 59.84
C MET A 998 63.87 26.21 59.87
N GLY A 999 63.75 26.86 58.71
CA GLY A 999 63.84 28.32 58.60
C GLY A 999 65.11 28.89 59.23
N GLN A 1000 64.97 29.84 60.16
CA GLN A 1000 66.09 30.49 60.82
C GLN A 1000 66.91 29.58 61.75
N TYR A 1001 66.36 28.44 62.19
CA TYR A 1001 67.06 27.51 63.08
C TYR A 1001 68.10 26.63 62.35
N SER A 1002 67.98 26.49 61.02
CA SER A 1002 68.87 25.66 60.19
C SER A 1002 69.74 26.44 59.20
N SER A 1003 69.45 27.72 58.95
CA SER A 1003 70.00 28.44 57.79
C SER A 1003 71.42 29.00 57.95
N GLN A 1004 71.96 29.08 59.17
CA GLN A 1004 73.25 29.73 59.41
C GLN A 1004 74.48 28.88 59.05
N SER A 1005 74.41 27.55 59.15
CA SER A 1005 75.49 26.65 58.76
C SER A 1005 75.01 25.20 58.60
N ASP A 1006 75.82 24.36 57.95
CA ASP A 1006 75.52 22.92 57.83
C ASP A 1006 75.54 22.16 59.18
N THR A 1007 76.07 22.77 60.24
CA THR A 1007 76.15 22.20 61.59
C THR A 1007 75.29 22.98 62.59
N ALA A 1008 74.34 23.79 62.12
CA ALA A 1008 73.47 24.59 62.97
C ALA A 1008 72.72 23.72 63.99
N THR A 1009 72.76 24.14 65.25
CA THR A 1009 72.20 23.41 66.41
C THR A 1009 70.83 23.95 66.87
N GLY A 1010 70.25 24.90 66.12
CA GLY A 1010 69.02 25.58 66.51
C GLY A 1010 69.20 26.45 67.76
N LYS A 1011 68.19 26.45 68.65
CA LYS A 1011 68.17 27.23 69.89
C LYS A 1011 67.45 26.47 71.01
N VAL A 1012 68.17 26.26 72.11
CA VAL A 1012 67.70 25.59 73.33
C VAL A 1012 66.41 26.23 73.85
N GLY A 1013 65.46 25.39 74.28
CA GLY A 1013 64.14 25.80 74.78
C GLY A 1013 63.11 26.16 73.71
N GLU A 1014 63.53 26.49 72.48
CA GLU A 1014 62.64 26.67 71.33
C GLU A 1014 62.68 25.45 70.43
N LEU A 1015 63.75 25.29 69.64
CA LEU A 1015 63.96 24.18 68.73
C LEU A 1015 65.46 23.85 68.61
N GLU A 1016 65.87 22.71 69.18
CA GLU A 1016 67.23 22.18 69.08
C GLU A 1016 67.39 21.26 67.85
N ILE A 1017 68.56 21.30 67.23
CA ILE A 1017 68.98 20.37 66.17
C ILE A 1017 70.25 19.65 66.67
N GLN A 1018 70.22 18.32 66.68
CA GLN A 1018 71.31 17.46 67.15
C GLN A 1018 71.78 16.52 66.04
N TRP A 1019 73.00 16.74 65.56
CA TRP A 1019 73.65 15.94 64.53
C TRP A 1019 74.40 14.74 65.16
N LYS A 1020 74.26 13.54 64.60
CA LYS A 1020 74.90 12.29 65.04
C LYS A 1020 75.60 11.63 63.85
N GLY A 1021 76.90 11.38 63.97
CA GLY A 1021 77.75 10.84 62.89
C GLY A 1021 77.57 9.35 62.63
#